data_AF-A0A2N6BEA8-F1
#
_entry.id   AF-A0A2N6BEA8-F1
#
_cell.length_a   1.000
_cell.length_b   1.000
_cell.length_c   1.000
_cell.angle_alpha   90.00
_cell.angle_beta   90.00
_cell.angle_gamma   90.00
#
_symmetry.space_group_name_H-M   'P 1'
#
loop_
_entity.id
_entity.type
_entity.pdbx_description
1 polymer ?
#
loop_
_entity_poly.entity_id
_entity_poly.type
_entity_poly.pdbx_seq_one_letter_code
_entity_poly.pdbx_strand_id
1 'polypeptide(L)'
;MGQSQDEKRKEALSMYLLRLIVLSLIFVTLTGSALRAEGAAKRFALVIGNAEYSGKSLSPLKNPTNDAALISESLKRAGFEVTVLMNADLRGMKQAVAKFGNTLKGAGAKAIGLFYYSGHGFQASNINYLAPLKANLQDEVDAEFEAISVDWVLAKLDAANKGANIVILDACRNTALKRSMRSAGQGLALLKQTPTGSFISFATAPGSTAADGSGLNSPYSAAIAREISQPGMSIEQVFKNVRKSVVAATGGEQVPWDYSSLTSDVVFVPGDDAAAVARSVGQADASALQVELQFWNDVKNSGDVKQLNAYLAKFPDGAFAAVAKSRIEEANSKTGSADQIEKLFARLTSRSLIVEKPTRPHEFYANARMHELQGDYLRARQDYMKFFAFGEAYVDPHYRFQSFLKVQEGRDGAWETYLSMARGRKDPVLYFATDLLQKRDARVKRLEAYIQTYPDFAPAFYELSRDFSQARLGQQSLADKKRENELLTRFMKLVGEGKFLRYFMDQQAAAKQIEDAKQRLAALSFLSSAAMKNPVKLNTTRSNQGWMLSFSIADQATEIFVAKPGQPEVSTGFMPGTINQTTGKPVPYPMVTLPGNAGPMELKVSYRDVRGQKQGPFPVRFNPGSALMDGQKMILERMPNSWISFRDWDGKMFAYFSHLVSYRCAIAKIEFGVDVDTPDNQFHLLPCDPANPHSVRYKGKNSLTHLIIPRQTRYMTAKLTYMDGTQSAIQRFDVPR
;
A
#
# COMPACT_ATOMS: atom_id res chain seq x y z
N MET A 1 -104.23 15.54 27.45
CA MET A 1 -103.84 14.52 26.45
C MET A 1 -102.57 14.92 25.67
N GLY A 2 -101.55 15.50 26.33
CA GLY A 2 -100.40 16.12 25.65
C GLY A 2 -99.01 15.74 26.19
N GLN A 3 -98.91 14.86 27.19
CA GLN A 3 -97.62 14.49 27.80
C GLN A 3 -96.91 13.30 27.12
N SER A 4 -97.60 12.49 26.30
CA SER A 4 -97.04 11.23 25.79
C SER A 4 -96.12 11.37 24.57
N GLN A 5 -96.26 12.44 23.76
CA GLN A 5 -95.41 12.59 22.57
C GLN A 5 -94.07 13.26 22.85
N ASP A 6 -93.98 14.15 23.85
CA ASP A 6 -92.73 14.85 24.17
C ASP A 6 -91.74 13.94 24.92
N GLU A 7 -92.25 13.03 25.75
CA GLU A 7 -91.43 12.04 26.47
C GLU A 7 -90.86 10.98 25.52
N LYS A 8 -91.67 10.48 24.58
CA LYS A 8 -91.18 9.56 23.52
C LYS A 8 -90.18 10.22 22.56
N ARG A 9 -90.32 11.53 22.29
CA ARG A 9 -89.33 12.28 21.51
C ARG A 9 -88.02 12.45 22.28
N LYS A 10 -88.07 12.71 23.59
CA LYS A 10 -86.86 12.83 24.43
C LYS A 10 -86.12 11.50 24.57
N GLU A 11 -86.82 10.38 24.70
CA GLU A 11 -86.19 9.05 24.72
C GLU A 11 -85.58 8.67 23.36
N ALA A 12 -86.28 8.97 22.26
CA ALA A 12 -85.76 8.74 20.91
C ALA A 12 -84.53 9.61 20.60
N LEU A 13 -84.55 10.90 21.00
CA LEU A 13 -83.40 11.79 20.90
C LEU A 13 -82.24 11.36 21.81
N SER A 14 -82.52 10.89 23.02
CA SER A 14 -81.50 10.38 23.95
C SER A 14 -80.84 9.11 23.40
N MET A 15 -81.60 8.18 22.81
CA MET A 15 -81.04 7.01 22.15
C MET A 15 -80.25 7.35 20.88
N TYR A 16 -80.66 8.37 20.12
CA TYR A 16 -79.91 8.83 18.94
C TYR A 16 -78.62 9.56 19.33
N LEU A 17 -78.65 10.37 20.40
CA LEU A 17 -77.47 11.02 20.97
C LEU A 17 -76.50 9.99 21.56
N LEU A 18 -77.00 8.98 22.27
CA LEU A 18 -76.17 7.92 22.84
C LEU A 18 -75.54 7.04 21.74
N ARG A 19 -76.28 6.75 20.65
CA ARG A 19 -75.72 6.06 19.48
C ARG A 19 -74.69 6.92 18.74
N LEU A 20 -74.89 8.23 18.60
CA LEU A 20 -73.92 9.15 18.00
C LEU A 20 -72.67 9.32 18.88
N ILE A 21 -72.82 9.35 20.20
CA ILE A 21 -71.70 9.42 21.15
C ILE A 21 -70.92 8.10 21.12
N VAL A 22 -71.59 6.94 21.12
CA VAL A 22 -70.93 5.62 21.02
C VAL A 22 -70.27 5.42 19.65
N LEU A 23 -70.90 5.83 18.54
CA LEU A 23 -70.26 5.82 17.22
C LEU A 23 -69.09 6.80 17.14
N SER A 24 -69.15 7.97 17.79
CA SER A 24 -68.02 8.91 17.87
C SER A 24 -66.89 8.40 18.76
N LEU A 25 -67.19 7.71 19.87
CA LEU A 25 -66.17 7.10 20.72
C LEU A 25 -65.51 5.92 20.02
N ILE A 26 -66.27 5.08 19.31
CA ILE A 26 -65.73 3.98 18.51
C ILE A 26 -64.88 4.55 17.36
N PHE A 27 -65.31 5.62 16.69
CA PHE A 27 -64.54 6.28 15.63
C PHE A 27 -63.29 6.99 16.15
N VAL A 28 -63.33 7.60 17.35
CA VAL A 28 -62.15 8.21 18.02
C VAL A 28 -61.18 7.15 18.55
N THR A 29 -61.66 5.98 18.99
CA THR A 29 -60.77 4.85 19.35
C THR A 29 -60.20 4.09 18.15
N LEU A 30 -60.94 4.00 17.03
CA LEU A 30 -60.44 3.39 15.78
C LEU A 30 -59.53 4.33 14.97
N THR A 31 -59.72 5.66 15.04
CA THR A 31 -58.81 6.63 14.39
C THR A 31 -57.63 7.04 15.26
N GLY A 32 -57.75 6.97 16.59
CA GLY A 32 -56.66 7.26 17.54
C GLY A 32 -55.54 6.21 17.59
N SER A 33 -55.80 4.99 17.12
CA SER A 33 -54.82 3.89 17.10
C SER A 33 -54.07 3.74 15.77
N ALA A 34 -54.46 4.50 14.73
CA ALA A 34 -53.84 4.42 13.40
C ALA A 34 -52.79 5.53 13.12
N LEU A 35 -52.67 6.54 14.00
CA LEU A 35 -51.75 7.67 13.80
C LEU A 35 -50.52 7.70 14.74
N ARG A 36 -50.24 6.62 15.47
CA ARG A 36 -49.08 6.56 16.39
C ARG A 36 -48.17 5.35 16.18
N ALA A 37 -47.89 5.04 14.93
CA ALA A 37 -46.76 4.21 14.55
C ALA A 37 -45.92 4.92 13.47
N GLU A 38 -45.39 6.10 13.79
CA GLU A 38 -44.10 6.45 13.20
C GLU A 38 -43.09 5.47 13.82
N GLY A 39 -42.92 4.32 13.15
CA GLY A 39 -42.04 3.26 13.62
C GLY A 39 -40.65 3.85 13.91
N ALA A 40 -40.14 3.57 15.12
CA ALA A 40 -38.79 3.95 15.50
C ALA A 40 -37.82 3.60 14.36
N ALA A 41 -36.95 4.55 14.01
CA ALA A 41 -35.96 4.38 12.96
C ALA A 41 -35.21 3.06 13.16
N LYS A 42 -35.31 2.13 12.20
CA LYS A 42 -34.59 0.86 12.27
C LYS A 42 -33.08 1.14 12.21
N ARG A 43 -32.32 0.48 13.08
CA ARG A 43 -30.88 0.73 13.28
C ARG A 43 -30.12 -0.54 12.93
N PHE A 44 -29.27 -0.47 11.92
CA PHE A 44 -28.45 -1.62 11.50
C PHE A 44 -26.97 -1.23 11.54
N ALA A 45 -26.11 -2.15 11.97
CA ALA A 45 -24.68 -1.97 11.91
C ALA A 45 -23.96 -3.14 11.24
N LEU A 46 -22.95 -2.82 10.42
CA LEU A 46 -21.94 -3.76 9.94
C LEU A 46 -20.61 -3.41 10.59
N VAL A 47 -20.07 -4.35 11.37
CA VAL A 47 -18.83 -4.18 12.15
C VAL A 47 -17.79 -5.16 11.64
N ILE A 48 -16.67 -4.66 11.12
CA ILE A 48 -15.59 -5.49 10.57
C ILE A 48 -14.30 -5.29 11.37
N GLY A 49 -13.68 -6.39 11.81
CA GLY A 49 -12.39 -6.38 12.51
C GLY A 49 -11.39 -7.33 11.89
N ASN A 50 -10.34 -6.81 11.24
CA ASN A 50 -9.28 -7.60 10.63
C ASN A 50 -7.97 -7.46 11.39
N ALA A 51 -7.48 -8.55 11.96
CA ALA A 51 -6.27 -8.60 12.79
C ALA A 51 -5.22 -9.59 12.25
N GLU A 52 -5.66 -10.74 11.73
CA GLU A 52 -4.80 -11.88 11.36
C GLU A 52 -4.19 -11.75 9.95
N TYR A 53 -3.57 -10.61 9.66
CA TYR A 53 -2.85 -10.41 8.41
C TYR A 53 -1.60 -11.28 8.36
N SER A 54 -1.47 -12.09 7.32
CA SER A 54 -0.32 -12.98 7.08
C SER A 54 0.53 -12.57 5.87
N GLY A 55 0.23 -11.42 5.27
CA GLY A 55 0.88 -10.89 4.07
C GLY A 55 2.13 -10.06 4.37
N LYS A 56 2.99 -9.88 3.37
CA LYS A 56 4.26 -9.15 3.49
C LYS A 56 4.08 -7.64 3.67
N SER A 57 3.03 -7.09 3.05
CA SER A 57 2.73 -5.65 3.06
C SER A 57 1.88 -5.23 4.27
N LEU A 58 1.24 -6.19 4.94
CA LEU A 58 0.30 -5.95 6.04
C LEU A 58 0.66 -6.87 7.21
N SER A 59 1.24 -6.30 8.27
CA SER A 59 1.60 -7.05 9.49
C SER A 59 0.34 -7.39 10.31
N PRO A 60 0.33 -8.47 11.10
CA PRO A 60 -0.76 -8.71 12.06
C PRO A 60 -0.97 -7.52 12.99
N LEU A 61 -2.22 -7.23 13.34
CA LEU A 61 -2.61 -6.21 14.31
C LEU A 61 -3.14 -6.88 15.58
N LYS A 62 -2.95 -6.25 16.74
CA LYS A 62 -3.31 -6.87 18.04
C LYS A 62 -4.79 -6.72 18.39
N ASN A 63 -5.34 -5.54 18.14
CA ASN A 63 -6.61 -5.09 18.72
C ASN A 63 -7.85 -5.14 17.81
N PRO A 64 -7.79 -5.17 16.45
CA PRO A 64 -8.99 -5.01 15.63
C PRO A 64 -10.16 -5.98 15.88
N THR A 65 -9.88 -7.24 16.22
CA THR A 65 -10.93 -8.20 16.58
C THR A 65 -11.55 -7.90 17.95
N ASN A 66 -10.76 -7.38 18.89
CA ASN A 66 -11.26 -6.94 20.20
C ASN A 66 -12.08 -5.65 20.06
N ASP A 67 -11.59 -4.70 19.25
CA ASP A 67 -12.28 -3.44 18.99
C ASP A 67 -13.65 -3.68 18.32
N ALA A 68 -13.68 -4.54 17.30
CA ALA A 68 -14.93 -4.95 16.64
C ALA A 68 -15.91 -5.62 17.62
N ALA A 69 -15.43 -6.48 18.52
CA ALA A 69 -16.28 -7.09 19.54
C ALA A 69 -16.85 -6.04 20.50
N LEU A 70 -16.00 -5.14 21.01
CA LEU A 70 -16.41 -4.07 21.94
C LEU A 70 -17.45 -3.13 21.32
N ILE A 71 -17.20 -2.70 20.08
CA ILE A 71 -18.10 -1.80 19.35
C ILE A 71 -19.41 -2.48 19.01
N SER A 72 -19.36 -3.74 18.56
CA SER A 72 -20.56 -4.54 18.33
C SER A 72 -21.47 -4.58 19.56
N GLU A 73 -20.90 -4.92 20.72
CA GLU A 73 -21.67 -4.99 21.97
C GLU A 73 -22.24 -3.63 22.40
N SER A 74 -21.47 -2.57 22.24
CA SER A 74 -21.91 -1.21 22.58
C SER A 74 -23.03 -0.73 21.65
N LEU A 75 -22.98 -1.08 20.36
CA LEU A 75 -24.03 -0.76 19.39
C LEU A 75 -25.30 -1.56 19.61
N LYS A 76 -25.20 -2.86 19.95
CA LYS A 76 -26.36 -3.67 20.35
C LYS A 76 -27.09 -3.04 21.54
N ARG A 77 -26.35 -2.59 22.56
CA ARG A 77 -26.91 -1.86 23.71
C ARG A 77 -27.57 -0.54 23.33
N ALA A 78 -27.08 0.11 22.27
CA ALA A 78 -27.68 1.29 21.68
C ALA A 78 -28.85 0.97 20.70
N GLY A 79 -29.32 -0.29 20.66
CA GLY A 79 -30.48 -0.71 19.89
C GLY A 79 -30.21 -0.97 18.40
N PHE A 80 -28.96 -1.20 18.00
CA PHE A 80 -28.62 -1.61 16.64
C PHE A 80 -28.73 -3.13 16.47
N GLU A 81 -29.25 -3.56 15.33
CA GLU A 81 -29.06 -4.91 14.82
C GLU A 81 -27.67 -5.00 14.18
N VAL A 82 -26.77 -5.78 14.77
CA VAL A 82 -25.35 -5.79 14.41
C VAL A 82 -24.96 -7.08 13.69
N THR A 83 -24.41 -6.94 12.49
CA THR A 83 -23.67 -7.99 11.79
C THR A 83 -22.18 -7.80 12.02
N VAL A 84 -21.50 -8.81 12.57
CA VAL A 84 -20.06 -8.79 12.84
C VAL A 84 -19.32 -9.67 11.85
N LEU A 85 -18.19 -9.19 11.34
CA LEU A 85 -17.31 -9.95 10.48
C LEU A 85 -15.86 -9.81 10.98
N MET A 86 -15.22 -10.92 11.33
CA MET A 86 -13.84 -10.91 11.81
C MET A 86 -12.92 -11.60 10.82
N ASN A 87 -11.73 -11.04 10.60
CA ASN A 87 -10.66 -11.65 9.80
C ASN A 87 -11.15 -12.10 8.41
N ALA A 88 -11.83 -11.21 7.69
CA ALA A 88 -12.39 -11.50 6.38
C ALA A 88 -11.48 -11.12 5.22
N ASP A 89 -11.52 -11.94 4.18
CA ASP A 89 -10.92 -11.65 2.88
C ASP A 89 -11.79 -10.69 2.04
N LEU A 90 -11.29 -10.32 0.86
CA LEU A 90 -11.93 -9.34 -0.03
C LEU A 90 -13.36 -9.75 -0.41
N ARG A 91 -13.57 -11.03 -0.70
CA ARG A 91 -14.87 -11.55 -1.09
C ARG A 91 -15.85 -11.47 0.07
N GLY A 92 -15.43 -11.91 1.25
CA GLY A 92 -16.25 -11.86 2.47
C GLY A 92 -16.68 -10.43 2.80
N MET A 93 -15.75 -9.47 2.77
CA MET A 93 -16.07 -8.08 3.04
C MET A 93 -17.02 -7.47 1.98
N LYS A 94 -16.78 -7.70 0.68
CA LYS A 94 -17.66 -7.20 -0.40
C LYS A 94 -19.08 -7.77 -0.28
N GLN A 95 -19.22 -9.06 0.04
CA GLN A 95 -20.51 -9.71 0.26
C GLN A 95 -21.22 -9.13 1.48
N ALA A 96 -20.51 -8.88 2.58
CA ALA A 96 -21.09 -8.28 3.78
C ALA A 96 -21.62 -6.86 3.53
N VAL A 97 -20.85 -6.00 2.85
CA VAL A 97 -21.29 -4.64 2.49
C VAL A 97 -22.51 -4.69 1.55
N ALA A 98 -22.53 -5.60 0.58
CA ALA A 98 -23.68 -5.76 -0.31
C ALA A 98 -24.94 -6.23 0.44
N LYS A 99 -24.80 -7.23 1.33
CA LYS A 99 -25.89 -7.72 2.19
C LYS A 99 -26.42 -6.63 3.13
N PHE A 100 -25.51 -5.84 3.70
CA PHE A 100 -25.85 -4.71 4.57
C PHE A 100 -26.65 -3.65 3.80
N GLY A 101 -26.21 -3.26 2.60
CA GLY A 101 -26.97 -2.35 1.74
C GLY A 101 -28.37 -2.89 1.39
N ASN A 102 -28.50 -4.19 1.11
CA ASN A 102 -29.83 -4.79 0.86
C ASN A 102 -30.73 -4.75 2.11
N THR A 103 -30.16 -4.94 3.30
CA THR A 103 -30.88 -4.83 4.58
C THR A 103 -31.40 -3.40 4.77
N LEU A 104 -30.57 -2.39 4.50
CA LEU A 104 -30.94 -0.99 4.59
C LEU A 104 -32.02 -0.56 3.58
N LYS A 105 -32.01 -1.10 2.35
CA LYS A 105 -33.07 -0.81 1.36
C LYS A 105 -34.46 -1.20 1.86
N GLY A 106 -34.57 -2.27 2.65
CA GLY A 106 -35.83 -2.72 3.25
C GLY A 106 -36.19 -2.04 4.58
N ALA A 107 -35.35 -1.12 5.07
CA ALA A 107 -35.46 -0.55 6.40
C ALA A 107 -36.32 0.72 6.50
N GLY A 108 -36.62 1.37 5.36
CA GLY A 108 -37.43 2.59 5.28
C GLY A 108 -36.61 3.89 5.30
N ALA A 109 -37.25 5.02 5.00
CA ALA A 109 -36.58 6.31 4.76
C ALA A 109 -35.91 6.94 5.99
N LYS A 110 -36.23 6.48 7.21
CA LYS A 110 -35.66 6.97 8.47
C LYS A 110 -34.58 6.04 9.05
N ALA A 111 -34.15 5.01 8.33
CA ALA A 111 -33.22 4.03 8.86
C ALA A 111 -31.82 4.62 9.15
N ILE A 112 -31.17 4.10 10.19
CA ILE A 112 -29.80 4.45 10.54
C ILE A 112 -28.91 3.26 10.18
N GLY A 113 -28.01 3.47 9.23
CA GLY A 113 -26.99 2.48 8.84
C GLY A 113 -25.63 2.88 9.38
N LEU A 114 -25.00 2.01 10.17
CA LEU A 114 -23.65 2.23 10.69
C LEU A 114 -22.66 1.20 10.13
N PHE A 115 -21.60 1.67 9.50
CA PHE A 115 -20.47 0.87 9.11
C PHE A 115 -19.28 1.18 10.02
N TYR A 116 -18.71 0.16 10.65
CA TYR A 116 -17.51 0.25 11.44
C TYR A 116 -16.44 -0.69 10.89
N TYR A 117 -15.21 -0.19 10.77
CA TYR A 117 -14.05 -1.00 10.39
C TYR A 117 -12.86 -0.73 11.31
N SER A 118 -12.24 -1.81 11.80
CA SER A 118 -10.92 -1.81 12.42
C SER A 118 -9.97 -2.76 11.68
N GLY A 119 -8.76 -2.29 11.38
CA GLY A 119 -7.77 -3.03 10.58
C GLY A 119 -6.76 -2.13 9.87
N HIS A 120 -6.07 -2.64 8.85
CA HIS A 120 -5.19 -1.84 8.02
C HIS A 120 -5.97 -0.98 7.01
N GLY A 121 -5.60 0.30 6.90
CA GLY A 121 -6.13 1.22 5.90
C GLY A 121 -5.01 2.02 5.23
N PHE A 122 -5.19 2.37 3.97
CA PHE A 122 -4.17 3.10 3.21
C PHE A 122 -4.79 3.98 2.11
N GLN A 123 -3.97 4.86 1.55
CA GLN A 123 -4.35 5.79 0.47
C GLN A 123 -3.55 5.45 -0.78
N ALA A 124 -4.23 5.38 -1.92
CA ALA A 124 -3.62 5.29 -3.25
C ALA A 124 -4.38 6.23 -4.20
N SER A 125 -3.67 7.04 -4.98
CA SER A 125 -4.28 7.99 -5.94
C SER A 125 -5.40 8.87 -5.36
N ASN A 126 -5.24 9.34 -4.12
CA ASN A 126 -6.26 10.13 -3.37
C ASN A 126 -7.57 9.41 -3.03
N ILE A 127 -7.60 8.08 -3.06
CA ILE A 127 -8.72 7.26 -2.62
C ILE A 127 -8.33 6.49 -1.36
N ASN A 128 -9.25 6.39 -0.42
CA ASN A 128 -9.09 5.66 0.85
C ASN A 128 -9.50 4.20 0.68
N TYR A 129 -8.65 3.27 1.10
CA TYR A 129 -8.87 1.82 0.99
C TYR A 129 -8.79 1.12 2.35
N LEU A 130 -9.69 0.15 2.54
CA LEU A 130 -9.72 -0.80 3.66
C LEU A 130 -9.10 -2.11 3.20
N ALA A 131 -8.14 -2.65 3.95
CA ALA A 131 -7.40 -3.84 3.55
C ALA A 131 -8.07 -5.14 4.06
N PRO A 132 -8.50 -6.04 3.16
CA PRO A 132 -8.93 -7.38 3.52
C PRO A 132 -7.77 -8.29 3.94
N LEU A 133 -8.08 -9.43 4.55
CA LEU A 133 -7.09 -10.49 4.67
C LEU A 133 -6.70 -11.03 3.30
N LYS A 134 -5.47 -11.56 3.22
CA LYS A 134 -4.85 -12.10 2.00
C LYS A 134 -4.63 -11.09 0.86
N ALA A 135 -4.94 -9.80 1.06
CA ALA A 135 -4.69 -8.76 0.08
C ALA A 135 -3.20 -8.67 -0.28
N ASN A 136 -2.89 -8.77 -1.57
CA ASN A 136 -1.53 -8.70 -2.09
C ASN A 136 -1.24 -7.30 -2.64
N LEU A 137 -0.97 -6.36 -1.75
CA LEU A 137 -0.76 -4.94 -2.08
C LEU A 137 0.73 -4.69 -2.41
N GLN A 138 1.11 -4.60 -3.70
CA GLN A 138 2.49 -4.34 -4.14
C GLN A 138 2.67 -2.92 -4.71
N ASP A 139 1.65 -2.40 -5.39
CA ASP A 139 1.60 -1.02 -5.92
C ASP A 139 0.21 -0.35 -5.82
N GLU A 140 0.09 0.88 -6.35
CA GLU A 140 -1.18 1.63 -6.33
C GLU A 140 -2.28 1.00 -7.21
N VAL A 141 -1.90 0.22 -8.24
CA VAL A 141 -2.85 -0.43 -9.15
C VAL A 141 -3.48 -1.63 -8.43
N ASP A 142 -2.68 -2.41 -7.70
CA ASP A 142 -3.18 -3.51 -6.89
C ASP A 142 -4.25 -3.07 -5.89
N ALA A 143 -4.15 -1.84 -5.35
CA ALA A 143 -5.11 -1.29 -4.40
C ALA A 143 -6.57 -1.33 -4.91
N GLU A 144 -6.78 -1.02 -6.19
CA GLU A 144 -8.10 -0.98 -6.80
C GLU A 144 -8.73 -2.39 -6.90
N PHE A 145 -7.90 -3.42 -7.08
CA PHE A 145 -8.34 -4.79 -7.28
C PHE A 145 -8.40 -5.60 -5.97
N GLU A 146 -7.46 -5.39 -5.07
CA GLU A 146 -7.20 -6.22 -3.88
C GLU A 146 -7.78 -5.61 -2.58
N ALA A 147 -8.24 -4.36 -2.59
CA ALA A 147 -8.80 -3.69 -1.42
C ALA A 147 -10.23 -3.15 -1.65
N ILE A 148 -10.82 -2.60 -0.59
CA ILE A 148 -12.17 -2.01 -0.64
C ILE A 148 -12.06 -0.50 -0.51
N SER A 149 -12.46 0.23 -1.55
CA SER A 149 -12.56 1.68 -1.50
C SER A 149 -13.63 2.12 -0.48
N VAL A 150 -13.28 3.07 0.38
CA VAL A 150 -14.22 3.73 1.30
C VAL A 150 -15.31 4.47 0.51
N ASP A 151 -14.96 5.08 -0.62
CA ASP A 151 -15.93 5.76 -1.50
C ASP A 151 -16.95 4.75 -2.05
N TRP A 152 -16.53 3.52 -2.35
CA TRP A 152 -17.45 2.46 -2.76
C TRP A 152 -18.40 2.06 -1.61
N VAL A 153 -17.91 1.96 -0.38
CA VAL A 153 -18.76 1.69 0.79
C VAL A 153 -19.79 2.82 0.97
N LEU A 154 -19.33 4.07 0.93
CA LEU A 154 -20.20 5.26 1.03
C LEU A 154 -21.26 5.28 -0.07
N ALA A 155 -20.88 5.03 -1.33
CA ALA A 155 -21.81 4.96 -2.45
C ALA A 155 -22.84 3.82 -2.30
N LYS A 156 -22.43 2.68 -1.73
CA LYS A 156 -23.36 1.58 -1.43
C LYS A 156 -24.37 1.95 -0.34
N LEU A 157 -23.94 2.67 0.69
CA LEU A 157 -24.82 3.14 1.76
C LEU A 157 -25.78 4.23 1.25
N ASP A 158 -25.28 5.24 0.54
CA ASP A 158 -26.08 6.34 -0.02
C ASP A 158 -27.15 5.86 -1.03
N ALA A 159 -26.80 4.86 -1.84
CA ALA A 159 -27.74 4.23 -2.76
C ALA A 159 -28.77 3.32 -2.05
N ALA A 160 -28.43 2.79 -0.87
CA ALA A 160 -29.25 1.84 -0.14
C ALA A 160 -30.17 2.47 0.90
N ASN A 161 -29.72 3.58 1.51
CA ASN A 161 -30.38 4.20 2.65
C ASN A 161 -30.53 5.70 2.42
N LYS A 162 -31.76 6.19 2.55
CA LYS A 162 -32.09 7.62 2.49
C LYS A 162 -32.12 8.27 3.88
N GLY A 163 -32.00 7.48 4.95
CA GLY A 163 -31.80 7.98 6.30
C GLY A 163 -30.32 8.25 6.62
N ALA A 164 -29.96 8.23 7.90
CA ALA A 164 -28.61 8.56 8.33
C ALA A 164 -27.62 7.43 8.06
N ASN A 165 -26.47 7.76 7.45
CA ASN A 165 -25.37 6.84 7.19
C ASN A 165 -24.14 7.21 8.04
N ILE A 166 -23.74 6.35 8.95
CA ILE A 166 -22.60 6.58 9.85
C ILE A 166 -21.46 5.66 9.42
N VAL A 167 -20.27 6.21 9.16
CA VAL A 167 -19.07 5.44 8.80
C VAL A 167 -17.95 5.77 9.78
N ILE A 168 -17.48 4.77 10.52
CA ILE A 168 -16.44 4.91 11.55
C ILE A 168 -15.24 4.03 11.16
N LEU A 169 -14.08 4.65 11.03
CA LEU A 169 -12.86 3.98 10.56
C LEU A 169 -11.75 4.07 11.62
N ASP A 170 -11.47 2.93 12.25
CA ASP A 170 -10.38 2.72 13.22
C ASP A 170 -9.21 1.98 12.56
N ALA A 171 -8.58 2.62 11.58
CA ALA A 171 -7.54 2.00 10.78
C ALA A 171 -6.18 2.67 10.97
N CYS A 172 -5.18 1.87 11.38
CA CYS A 172 -3.80 2.30 11.52
C CYS A 172 -3.07 2.28 10.16
N ARG A 173 -2.24 3.30 9.93
CA ARG A 173 -1.51 3.51 8.67
C ARG A 173 -0.08 2.99 8.77
N ASN A 174 0.09 1.68 8.68
CA ASN A 174 1.43 1.14 8.36
C ASN A 174 1.51 1.04 6.84
N THR A 175 2.43 1.79 6.24
CA THR A 175 2.55 1.92 4.79
C THR A 175 2.84 0.56 4.13
N ALA A 176 1.78 -0.10 3.65
CA ALA A 176 1.82 -1.30 2.83
C ALA A 176 2.50 -1.05 1.46
N LEU A 177 2.55 0.23 1.05
CA LEU A 177 3.14 0.71 -0.20
C LEU A 177 4.43 1.52 0.07
N LYS A 178 5.44 0.91 0.69
CA LYS A 178 6.70 1.61 1.04
C LYS A 178 7.65 1.89 -0.15
N ARG A 179 7.25 1.69 -1.41
CA ARG A 179 8.20 1.82 -2.56
C ARG A 179 7.83 2.68 -3.77
N SER A 180 6.62 3.24 -3.92
CA SER A 180 6.37 4.15 -5.07
C SER A 180 6.12 5.63 -4.74
N MET A 181 5.90 6.02 -3.48
CA MET A 181 5.45 7.39 -3.20
C MET A 181 6.36 8.14 -2.22
N ARG A 182 7.32 8.88 -2.77
CA ARG A 182 7.96 10.03 -2.08
C ARG A 182 7.11 11.31 -2.18
N SER A 183 5.85 11.20 -2.61
CA SER A 183 4.98 12.36 -2.85
C SER A 183 3.49 12.17 -2.52
N ALA A 184 3.07 11.09 -1.84
CA ALA A 184 1.69 10.97 -1.38
C ALA A 184 1.59 11.12 0.14
N GLY A 185 0.59 11.89 0.55
CA GLY A 185 0.38 12.32 1.93
C GLY A 185 0.36 11.16 2.92
N GLN A 186 0.88 11.42 4.10
CA GLN A 186 0.77 10.52 5.24
C GLN A 186 -0.67 10.53 5.81
N GLY A 187 -1.75 10.38 5.04
CA GLY A 187 -3.12 10.25 5.59
C GLY A 187 -4.02 9.20 4.94
N LEU A 188 -5.21 9.02 5.50
CA LEU A 188 -6.37 8.88 4.62
C LEU A 188 -6.58 10.25 3.97
N ALA A 189 -6.91 10.27 2.68
CA ALA A 189 -7.22 11.47 1.94
C ALA A 189 -8.42 12.18 2.56
N LEU A 190 -8.42 13.52 2.46
CA LEU A 190 -9.64 14.31 2.60
C LEU A 190 -10.67 13.78 1.58
N LEU A 191 -11.87 13.41 2.05
CA LEU A 191 -12.95 13.03 1.16
C LEU A 191 -13.37 14.26 0.35
N LYS A 192 -13.41 14.12 -0.99
CA LYS A 192 -13.76 15.24 -1.88
C LYS A 192 -15.21 15.69 -1.69
N GLN A 193 -16.10 14.78 -1.31
CA GLN A 193 -17.52 15.02 -1.05
C GLN A 193 -18.04 14.03 0.01
N THR A 194 -18.79 14.53 1.00
CA THR A 194 -19.52 13.70 1.96
C THR A 194 -20.97 13.58 1.45
N PRO A 195 -21.48 12.37 1.13
CA PRO A 195 -22.86 12.19 0.67
C PRO A 195 -23.85 12.80 1.65
N THR A 196 -24.95 13.41 1.19
CA THR A 196 -25.94 14.06 2.08
C THR A 196 -26.52 13.05 3.07
N GLY A 197 -26.72 13.44 4.33
CA GLY A 197 -27.22 12.53 5.36
C GLY A 197 -26.18 11.55 5.90
N SER A 198 -24.88 11.87 5.77
CA SER A 198 -23.79 11.00 6.24
C SER A 198 -22.94 11.65 7.33
N PHE A 199 -22.46 10.82 8.26
CA PHE A 199 -21.47 11.16 9.27
C PHE A 199 -20.28 10.22 9.13
N ILE A 200 -19.08 10.76 8.94
CA ILE A 200 -17.87 9.98 8.72
C ILE A 200 -16.84 10.36 9.77
N SER A 201 -16.31 9.39 10.50
CA SER A 201 -15.35 9.63 11.56
C SER A 201 -14.12 8.74 11.44
N PHE A 202 -12.95 9.37 11.54
CA PHE A 202 -11.64 8.76 11.44
C PHE A 202 -10.93 8.81 12.80
N ALA A 203 -10.21 7.74 13.14
CA ALA A 203 -9.46 7.64 14.39
C ALA A 203 -8.38 8.73 14.57
N THR A 204 -7.91 9.36 13.49
CA THR A 204 -6.90 10.43 13.51
C THR A 204 -7.12 11.42 12.35
N ALA A 205 -6.43 12.56 12.38
CA ALA A 205 -6.53 13.58 11.35
C ALA A 205 -6.01 13.11 9.98
N PRO A 206 -6.54 13.63 8.85
CA PRO A 206 -5.95 13.41 7.54
C PRO A 206 -4.47 13.85 7.56
N GLY A 207 -3.56 12.97 7.17
CA GLY A 207 -2.13 13.25 7.24
C GLY A 207 -1.43 12.72 8.51
N SER A 208 -2.15 12.03 9.41
CA SER A 208 -1.61 11.49 10.67
C SER A 208 -1.88 9.98 10.86
N THR A 209 -1.28 9.39 11.89
CA THR A 209 -1.37 7.94 12.20
C THR A 209 -2.17 7.72 13.49
N ALA A 210 -3.00 6.68 13.52
CA ALA A 210 -3.71 6.25 14.73
C ALA A 210 -2.84 5.24 15.52
N ALA A 211 -2.98 5.21 16.83
CA ALA A 211 -2.28 4.27 17.68
C ALA A 211 -3.14 3.02 17.96
N ASP A 212 -2.56 1.83 17.83
CA ASP A 212 -3.20 0.59 18.29
C ASP A 212 -3.43 0.59 19.81
N GLY A 213 -2.66 1.38 20.57
CA GLY A 213 -2.68 1.42 22.04
C GLY A 213 -1.88 0.28 22.70
N SER A 214 -1.75 0.34 24.03
CA SER A 214 -1.08 -0.69 24.85
C SER A 214 -2.06 -1.61 25.60
N GLY A 215 -3.36 -1.30 25.56
CA GLY A 215 -4.42 -2.07 26.21
C GLY A 215 -5.08 -3.10 25.30
N LEU A 216 -6.17 -3.71 25.80
CA LEU A 216 -6.98 -4.72 25.09
C LEU A 216 -7.70 -4.19 23.84
N ASN A 217 -7.97 -2.88 23.79
CA ASN A 217 -8.67 -2.20 22.70
C ASN A 217 -7.92 -0.91 22.34
N SER A 218 -8.13 -0.38 21.14
CA SER A 218 -7.60 0.90 20.70
C SER A 218 -8.16 2.06 21.55
N PRO A 219 -7.41 3.15 21.76
CA PRO A 219 -7.90 4.33 22.49
C PRO A 219 -9.17 4.92 21.86
N TYR A 220 -9.28 4.85 20.53
CA TYR A 220 -10.41 5.37 19.78
C TYR A 220 -11.67 4.52 19.97
N SER A 221 -11.56 3.20 19.79
CA SER A 221 -12.69 2.28 19.96
C SER A 221 -13.17 2.19 21.40
N ALA A 222 -12.24 2.23 22.37
CA ALA A 222 -12.58 2.32 23.78
C ALA A 222 -13.35 3.62 24.12
N ALA A 223 -12.96 4.75 23.53
CA ALA A 223 -13.66 6.02 23.71
C ALA A 223 -15.06 5.99 23.06
N ILE A 224 -15.19 5.49 21.82
CA ILE A 224 -16.49 5.36 21.14
C ILE A 224 -17.44 4.52 21.97
N ALA A 225 -17.04 3.32 22.39
CA ALA A 225 -17.88 2.39 23.15
C ALA A 225 -18.48 3.05 24.41
N ARG A 226 -17.69 3.87 25.10
CA ARG A 226 -18.12 4.62 26.29
C ARG A 226 -19.10 5.74 25.95
N GLU A 227 -18.83 6.52 24.92
CA GLU A 227 -19.61 7.72 24.60
C GLU A 227 -20.93 7.39 23.88
N ILE A 228 -20.98 6.37 23.01
CA ILE A 228 -22.23 6.00 22.30
C ILE A 228 -23.29 5.41 23.23
N SER A 229 -22.87 4.93 24.41
CA SER A 229 -23.77 4.37 25.42
C SER A 229 -24.47 5.45 26.25
N GLN A 230 -24.08 6.72 26.09
CA GLN A 230 -24.65 7.82 26.87
C GLN A 230 -25.97 8.31 26.25
N PRO A 231 -27.04 8.44 27.06
CA PRO A 231 -28.35 8.85 26.56
C PRO A 231 -28.41 10.34 26.20
N GLY A 232 -29.24 10.66 25.20
CA GLY A 232 -29.66 12.03 24.87
C GLY A 232 -28.62 12.90 24.16
N MET A 233 -27.45 12.36 23.81
CA MET A 233 -26.43 13.13 23.11
C MET A 233 -26.54 13.01 21.59
N SER A 234 -26.45 14.14 20.87
CA SER A 234 -26.27 14.14 19.42
C SER A 234 -24.95 13.49 19.04
N ILE A 235 -24.90 12.91 17.85
CA ILE A 235 -23.70 12.27 17.31
C ILE A 235 -22.50 13.23 17.29
N GLU A 236 -22.70 14.52 16.96
CA GLU A 236 -21.64 15.53 16.98
C GLU A 236 -21.09 15.71 18.40
N GLN A 237 -21.95 15.71 19.41
CA GLN A 237 -21.54 15.84 20.81
C GLN A 237 -20.83 14.57 21.30
N VAL A 238 -21.31 13.39 20.92
CA VAL A 238 -20.65 12.10 21.19
C VAL A 238 -19.24 12.12 20.61
N PHE A 239 -19.06 12.44 19.33
CA PHE A 239 -17.75 12.40 18.69
C PHE A 239 -16.83 13.55 19.13
N LYS A 240 -17.37 14.69 19.57
CA LYS A 240 -16.61 15.72 20.29
C LYS A 240 -16.04 15.19 21.61
N ASN A 241 -16.79 14.38 22.36
CA ASN A 241 -16.31 13.75 23.59
C ASN A 241 -15.32 12.61 23.31
N VAL A 242 -15.55 11.82 22.26
CA VAL A 242 -14.58 10.82 21.78
C VAL A 242 -13.26 11.51 21.47
N ARG A 243 -13.26 12.61 20.72
CA ARG A 243 -12.05 13.38 20.40
C ARG A 243 -11.32 13.84 21.67
N LYS A 244 -12.04 14.40 22.66
CA LYS A 244 -11.46 14.79 23.95
C LYS A 244 -10.83 13.59 24.69
N SER A 245 -11.53 12.47 24.75
CA SER A 245 -11.06 11.23 25.40
C SER A 245 -9.78 10.70 24.77
N VAL A 246 -9.72 10.67 23.43
CA VAL A 246 -8.55 10.15 22.71
C VAL A 246 -7.36 11.07 22.86
N VAL A 247 -7.54 12.39 22.67
CA VAL A 247 -6.48 13.38 22.85
C VAL A 247 -5.88 13.29 24.25
N ALA A 248 -6.72 13.13 25.28
CA ALA A 248 -6.25 12.94 26.66
C ALA A 248 -5.50 11.61 26.84
N ALA A 249 -6.03 10.51 26.32
CA ALA A 249 -5.45 9.17 26.46
C ALA A 249 -4.12 8.99 25.71
N THR A 250 -3.90 9.73 24.62
CA THR A 250 -2.68 9.65 23.81
C THR A 250 -1.74 10.84 24.01
N GLY A 251 -1.97 11.69 25.02
CA GLY A 251 -1.13 12.88 25.24
C GLY A 251 -1.10 13.86 24.07
N GLY A 252 -2.14 13.88 23.23
CA GLY A 252 -2.23 14.73 22.03
C GLY A 252 -1.63 14.13 20.76
N GLU A 253 -1.01 12.95 20.78
CA GLU A 253 -0.44 12.31 19.58
C GLU A 253 -1.49 11.90 18.54
N GLN A 254 -2.73 11.64 18.97
CA GLN A 254 -3.84 11.25 18.12
C GLN A 254 -5.03 12.19 18.32
N VAL A 255 -5.54 12.75 17.22
CA VAL A 255 -6.70 13.64 17.22
C VAL A 255 -7.74 13.11 16.24
N PRO A 256 -8.84 12.47 16.71
CA PRO A 256 -9.91 12.02 15.84
C PRO A 256 -10.55 13.14 15.02
N TRP A 257 -10.94 12.85 13.78
CA TRP A 257 -11.47 13.82 12.83
C TRP A 257 -12.78 13.32 12.21
N ASP A 258 -13.77 14.20 12.04
CA ASP A 258 -15.08 13.85 11.50
C ASP A 258 -15.58 14.86 10.47
N TYR A 259 -16.46 14.37 9.59
CA TYR A 259 -17.23 15.13 8.60
C TYR A 259 -18.70 14.79 8.78
N SER A 260 -19.55 15.81 8.86
CA SER A 260 -21.00 15.65 8.94
C SER A 260 -21.69 16.40 7.81
N SER A 261 -22.59 15.71 7.13
CA SER A 261 -23.61 16.25 6.23
C SER A 261 -25.00 15.81 6.66
N LEU A 262 -25.14 15.40 7.94
CA LEU A 262 -26.42 15.01 8.51
C LEU A 262 -27.39 16.18 8.46
N THR A 263 -28.63 15.89 8.05
CA THR A 263 -29.72 16.86 7.94
C THR A 263 -30.75 16.74 9.06
N SER A 264 -30.55 15.77 9.96
CA SER A 264 -31.40 15.49 11.12
C SER A 264 -30.54 15.10 12.32
N ASP A 265 -30.99 15.43 13.52
CA ASP A 265 -30.32 15.03 14.75
C ASP A 265 -30.32 13.51 14.90
N VAL A 266 -29.13 12.93 14.99
CA VAL A 266 -28.93 11.50 15.24
C VAL A 266 -28.45 11.31 16.66
N VAL A 267 -29.17 10.49 17.42
CA VAL A 267 -28.81 10.09 18.79
C VAL A 267 -28.64 8.58 18.88
N PHE A 268 -27.56 8.10 19.50
CA PHE A 268 -27.30 6.67 19.68
C PHE A 268 -28.27 6.05 20.68
N VAL A 269 -28.55 6.75 21.78
CA VAL A 269 -29.53 6.34 22.81
C VAL A 269 -30.46 7.53 23.05
N PRO A 270 -31.78 7.44 22.76
CA PRO A 270 -32.74 8.52 23.03
C PRO A 270 -32.81 8.92 24.51
N GLY A 271 -32.99 10.22 24.79
CA GLY A 271 -33.01 10.75 26.17
C GLY A 271 -34.23 10.34 27.00
N ASP A 272 -35.38 10.10 26.35
CA ASP A 272 -36.65 9.76 27.00
C ASP A 272 -36.70 8.29 27.50
N ASP A 273 -35.74 7.46 27.08
CA ASP A 273 -35.63 6.04 27.42
C ASP A 273 -34.50 5.72 28.42
N ALA A 274 -33.89 6.73 29.06
CA ALA A 274 -32.86 6.52 30.08
C ALA A 274 -33.32 5.60 31.23
N ALA A 275 -34.64 5.56 31.49
CA ALA A 275 -35.27 4.72 32.50
C ALA A 275 -35.64 3.30 32.01
N ALA A 276 -35.76 3.08 30.69
CA ALA A 276 -36.09 1.78 30.08
C ALA A 276 -34.82 0.96 29.76
N VAL A 277 -33.76 1.62 29.29
CA VAL A 277 -32.45 0.98 29.04
C VAL A 277 -31.78 0.50 30.35
N ALA A 278 -32.03 1.19 31.46
CA ALA A 278 -31.61 0.76 32.79
C ALA A 278 -32.42 -0.44 33.34
N ARG A 279 -33.62 -0.72 32.79
CA ARG A 279 -34.51 -1.81 33.22
C ARG A 279 -34.42 -3.07 32.35
N SER A 280 -33.87 -2.98 31.14
CA SER A 280 -33.60 -4.16 30.29
C SER A 280 -32.27 -4.85 30.60
N VAL A 281 -31.62 -4.52 31.73
CA VAL A 281 -30.33 -5.09 32.19
C VAL A 281 -30.50 -6.52 32.78
N GLY A 282 -31.47 -7.28 32.28
CA GLY A 282 -31.70 -8.68 32.62
C GLY A 282 -31.22 -9.61 31.50
N GLN A 283 -30.04 -10.19 31.68
CA GLN A 283 -29.49 -11.43 31.08
C GLN A 283 -30.06 -11.95 29.75
N ALA A 284 -29.20 -11.90 28.71
CA ALA A 284 -28.82 -12.98 27.78
C ALA A 284 -28.47 -12.38 26.41
N ASP A 285 -27.20 -12.50 26.01
CA ASP A 285 -26.59 -12.35 24.66
C ASP A 285 -25.33 -11.49 24.61
N ALA A 286 -25.12 -10.60 25.58
CA ALA A 286 -23.91 -9.75 25.64
C ALA A 286 -22.65 -10.45 26.21
N SER A 287 -22.75 -11.69 26.69
CA SER A 287 -21.59 -12.49 27.14
C SER A 287 -21.11 -13.47 26.08
N ALA A 288 -21.95 -13.86 25.12
CA ALA A 288 -21.66 -14.99 24.23
C ALA A 288 -20.44 -14.71 23.33
N LEU A 289 -20.37 -13.53 22.70
CA LEU A 289 -19.26 -13.18 21.79
C LEU A 289 -17.94 -12.90 22.56
N GLN A 290 -18.01 -12.29 23.75
CA GLN A 290 -16.82 -12.05 24.58
C GLN A 290 -16.27 -13.37 25.14
N VAL A 291 -17.15 -14.29 25.55
CA VAL A 291 -16.79 -15.64 26.01
C VAL A 291 -16.27 -16.49 24.86
N GLU A 292 -16.87 -16.39 23.66
CA GLU A 292 -16.39 -17.02 22.44
C GLU A 292 -15.01 -16.49 22.04
N LEU A 293 -14.79 -15.17 22.06
CA LEU A 293 -13.50 -14.53 21.77
C LEU A 293 -12.41 -14.97 22.76
N GLN A 294 -12.74 -15.05 24.06
CA GLN A 294 -11.81 -15.52 25.08
C GLN A 294 -11.43 -16.99 24.82
N PHE A 295 -12.41 -17.85 24.59
CA PHE A 295 -12.17 -19.25 24.21
C PHE A 295 -11.34 -19.35 22.92
N TRP A 296 -11.67 -18.55 21.90
CA TRP A 296 -10.96 -18.52 20.63
C TRP A 296 -9.51 -18.09 20.80
N ASN A 297 -9.24 -17.07 21.61
CA ASN A 297 -7.87 -16.62 21.90
C ASN A 297 -7.03 -17.72 22.55
N ASP A 298 -7.63 -18.56 23.38
CA ASP A 298 -6.96 -19.68 24.03
C ASP A 298 -6.63 -20.81 23.05
N VAL A 299 -7.51 -21.09 22.07
CA VAL A 299 -7.34 -22.25 21.16
C VAL A 299 -6.71 -21.92 19.81
N LYS A 300 -6.80 -20.68 19.31
CA LYS A 300 -6.47 -20.36 17.92
C LYS A 300 -5.02 -20.68 17.55
N ASN A 301 -4.09 -20.48 18.47
CA ASN A 301 -2.66 -20.71 18.26
C ASN A 301 -2.16 -22.06 18.82
N SER A 302 -3.05 -22.90 19.33
CA SER A 302 -2.67 -24.19 19.94
C SER A 302 -2.08 -25.18 18.93
N GLY A 303 -2.49 -25.08 17.65
CA GLY A 303 -2.18 -26.09 16.64
C GLY A 303 -2.75 -27.48 16.96
N ASP A 304 -3.60 -27.60 17.98
CA ASP A 304 -4.20 -28.85 18.43
C ASP A 304 -5.60 -28.99 17.83
N VAL A 305 -5.73 -29.94 16.90
CA VAL A 305 -6.99 -30.29 16.23
C VAL A 305 -8.08 -30.65 17.24
N LYS A 306 -7.76 -31.19 18.41
CA LYS A 306 -8.76 -31.49 19.45
C LYS A 306 -9.32 -30.22 20.09
N GLN A 307 -8.49 -29.20 20.32
CA GLN A 307 -8.92 -27.94 20.90
C GLN A 307 -9.74 -27.09 19.91
N LEU A 308 -9.36 -27.11 18.63
CA LEU A 308 -10.14 -26.49 17.56
C LEU A 308 -11.51 -27.18 17.36
N ASN A 309 -11.55 -28.52 17.45
CA ASN A 309 -12.83 -29.25 17.43
C ASN A 309 -13.67 -29.00 18.69
N ALA A 310 -13.05 -28.84 19.87
CA ALA A 310 -13.76 -28.48 21.09
C ALA A 310 -14.38 -27.07 21.00
N TYR A 311 -13.67 -26.13 20.36
CA TYR A 311 -14.22 -24.82 20.03
C TYR A 311 -15.42 -24.94 19.08
N LEU A 312 -15.30 -25.72 17.99
CA LEU A 312 -16.40 -25.92 17.03
C LEU A 312 -17.60 -26.67 17.63
N ALA A 313 -17.39 -27.54 18.62
CA ALA A 313 -18.47 -28.21 19.32
C ALA A 313 -19.25 -27.24 20.24
N LYS A 314 -18.55 -26.28 20.84
CA LYS A 314 -19.15 -25.28 21.74
C LYS A 314 -19.77 -24.10 20.98
N PHE A 315 -19.20 -23.73 19.84
CA PHE A 315 -19.62 -22.61 19.00
C PHE A 315 -19.72 -23.04 17.51
N PRO A 316 -20.68 -23.91 17.15
CA PRO A 316 -20.78 -24.49 15.80
C PRO A 316 -21.03 -23.43 14.71
N ASP A 317 -21.80 -22.40 15.06
CA ASP A 317 -22.12 -21.24 14.21
C ASP A 317 -21.46 -19.94 14.71
N GLY A 318 -20.40 -20.07 15.51
CA GLY A 318 -19.67 -18.93 16.10
C GLY A 318 -18.95 -18.06 15.06
N ALA A 319 -18.66 -16.81 15.44
CA ALA A 319 -17.91 -15.84 14.63
C ALA A 319 -16.56 -16.35 14.12
N PHE A 320 -15.88 -17.28 14.84
CA PHE A 320 -14.61 -17.87 14.39
C PHE A 320 -14.71 -19.31 13.82
N ALA A 321 -15.94 -19.85 13.64
CA ALA A 321 -16.14 -21.24 13.19
C ALA A 321 -15.50 -21.54 11.82
N ALA A 322 -15.58 -20.61 10.87
CA ALA A 322 -14.95 -20.77 9.56
C ALA A 322 -13.42 -20.84 9.64
N VAL A 323 -12.81 -20.03 10.52
CA VAL A 323 -11.36 -20.00 10.73
C VAL A 323 -10.88 -21.26 11.44
N ALA A 324 -11.63 -21.74 12.44
CA ALA A 324 -11.32 -22.97 13.15
C ALA A 324 -11.32 -24.20 12.21
N LYS A 325 -12.32 -24.31 11.31
CA LYS A 325 -12.39 -25.37 10.29
C LYS A 325 -11.19 -25.35 9.35
N SER A 326 -10.83 -24.17 8.85
CA SER A 326 -9.65 -23.99 7.99
C SER A 326 -8.34 -24.38 8.69
N ARG A 327 -8.17 -24.06 9.98
CA ARG A 327 -6.96 -24.44 10.74
C ARG A 327 -6.87 -25.96 11.01
N ILE A 328 -8.00 -26.64 11.16
CA ILE A 328 -8.05 -28.11 11.28
C ILE A 328 -7.57 -28.76 9.97
N GLU A 329 -7.99 -28.25 8.82
CA GLU A 329 -7.55 -28.72 7.51
C GLU A 329 -6.04 -28.52 7.31
N GLU A 330 -5.50 -27.36 7.70
CA GLU A 330 -4.06 -27.08 7.65
C GLU A 330 -3.24 -27.97 8.61
N ALA A 331 -3.73 -28.20 9.83
CA ALA A 331 -3.06 -29.04 10.83
C ALA A 331 -3.01 -30.52 10.40
N ASN A 332 -4.06 -31.01 9.76
CA ASN A 332 -4.11 -32.37 9.22
C ASN A 332 -3.18 -32.60 8.03
N SER A 333 -2.71 -31.54 7.36
CA SER A 333 -1.80 -31.61 6.22
C SER A 333 -0.29 -31.64 6.57
N LYS A 334 0.10 -31.44 7.84
CA LYS A 334 1.50 -31.15 8.25
C LYS A 334 2.10 -32.11 9.29
N THR A 335 1.84 -33.41 9.20
CA THR A 335 2.45 -34.40 10.12
C THR A 335 3.82 -34.88 9.63
N GLY A 336 4.92 -34.33 10.18
CA GLY A 336 6.31 -34.80 9.98
C GLY A 336 7.26 -34.37 11.12
N SER A 337 8.24 -35.23 11.46
CA SER A 337 8.98 -35.25 12.74
C SER A 337 9.78 -34.00 13.14
N ALA A 338 10.03 -33.04 12.25
CA ALA A 338 10.65 -31.75 12.58
C ALA A 338 9.80 -30.92 13.57
N ASP A 339 8.47 -31.02 13.46
CA ASP A 339 7.51 -30.28 14.29
C ASP A 339 7.52 -30.75 15.77
N GLN A 340 7.91 -32.01 16.02
CA GLN A 340 8.06 -32.54 17.38
C GLN A 340 9.31 -31.97 18.08
N ILE A 341 10.40 -31.74 17.34
CA ILE A 341 11.64 -31.16 17.87
C ILE A 341 11.44 -29.66 18.15
N GLU A 342 10.74 -28.94 17.27
CA GLU A 342 10.39 -27.52 17.46
C GLU A 342 9.45 -27.32 18.65
N LYS A 343 8.40 -28.14 18.79
CA LYS A 343 7.50 -28.12 19.95
C LYS A 343 8.18 -28.53 21.26
N LEU A 344 9.20 -29.39 21.21
CA LEU A 344 10.00 -29.73 22.39
C LEU A 344 10.95 -28.58 22.76
N PHE A 345 11.59 -27.96 21.77
CA PHE A 345 12.48 -26.82 21.96
C PHE A 345 11.75 -25.59 22.52
N ALA A 346 10.58 -25.25 21.98
CA ALA A 346 9.73 -24.17 22.49
C ALA A 346 9.25 -24.45 23.93
N ARG A 347 8.99 -25.72 24.29
CA ARG A 347 8.65 -26.12 25.67
C ARG A 347 9.82 -26.03 26.64
N LEU A 348 11.03 -26.40 26.23
CA LEU A 348 12.22 -26.34 27.09
C LEU A 348 12.65 -24.88 27.34
N THR A 349 12.62 -24.04 26.31
CA THR A 349 12.96 -22.60 26.41
C THR A 349 11.90 -21.80 27.15
N SER A 350 10.59 -22.08 26.96
CA SER A 350 9.52 -21.39 27.71
C SER A 350 9.50 -21.71 29.20
N ARG A 351 10.01 -22.87 29.63
CA ARG A 351 10.08 -23.27 31.04
C ARG A 351 11.41 -22.94 31.73
N SER A 352 12.37 -22.34 31.02
CA SER A 352 13.73 -22.09 31.52
C SER A 352 14.41 -23.33 32.11
N LEU A 353 14.16 -24.52 31.56
CA LEU A 353 14.67 -25.78 32.12
C LEU A 353 16.01 -26.13 31.49
N ILE A 354 17.06 -26.22 32.31
CA ILE A 354 18.33 -26.83 31.94
C ILE A 354 18.16 -28.35 32.06
N VAL A 355 18.49 -29.07 31.00
CA VAL A 355 18.54 -30.54 31.03
C VAL A 355 19.84 -30.94 31.73
N GLU A 356 19.76 -31.54 32.92
CA GLU A 356 20.96 -31.86 33.72
C GLU A 356 21.87 -32.90 33.07
N LYS A 357 21.31 -33.85 32.30
CA LYS A 357 22.05 -34.93 31.62
C LYS A 357 21.69 -35.00 30.13
N PRO A 358 22.13 -34.00 29.34
CA PRO A 358 21.83 -33.97 27.92
C PRO A 358 22.54 -35.11 27.19
N THR A 359 21.81 -35.82 26.34
CA THR A 359 22.32 -36.92 25.50
C THR A 359 22.04 -36.70 24.02
N ARG A 360 21.10 -35.81 23.68
CA ARG A 360 20.68 -35.54 22.31
C ARG A 360 21.15 -34.16 21.83
N PRO A 361 21.41 -33.98 20.52
CA PRO A 361 21.87 -32.70 19.97
C PRO A 361 21.00 -31.50 20.38
N HIS A 362 19.68 -31.61 20.25
CA HIS A 362 18.77 -30.52 20.59
C HIS A 362 18.77 -30.15 22.08
N GLU A 363 19.10 -31.09 22.99
CA GLU A 363 19.23 -30.82 24.43
C GLU A 363 20.49 -30.00 24.71
N PHE A 364 21.62 -30.32 24.08
CA PHE A 364 22.83 -29.52 24.16
C PHE A 364 22.61 -28.11 23.59
N TYR A 365 21.94 -27.98 22.44
CA TYR A 365 21.63 -26.66 21.88
C TYR A 365 20.68 -25.86 22.78
N ALA A 366 19.66 -26.48 23.37
CA ALA A 366 18.76 -25.82 24.32
C ALA A 366 19.49 -25.39 25.60
N ASN A 367 20.35 -26.23 26.17
CA ASN A 367 21.17 -25.88 27.32
C ASN A 367 22.12 -24.71 27.00
N ALA A 368 22.79 -24.76 25.84
CA ALA A 368 23.66 -23.67 25.39
C ALA A 368 22.92 -22.33 25.35
N ARG A 369 21.68 -22.34 24.82
CA ARG A 369 20.80 -21.17 24.78
C ARG A 369 20.41 -20.67 26.18
N MET A 370 20.10 -21.57 27.11
CA MET A 370 19.73 -21.20 28.47
C MET A 370 20.91 -20.62 29.25
N HIS A 371 22.08 -21.25 29.16
CA HIS A 371 23.30 -20.74 29.78
C HIS A 371 23.70 -19.37 29.21
N GLU A 372 23.55 -19.16 27.89
CA GLU A 372 23.78 -17.84 27.28
C GLU A 372 22.84 -16.77 27.84
N LEU A 373 21.53 -17.07 27.98
CA LEU A 373 20.54 -16.15 28.54
C LEU A 373 20.78 -15.84 30.02
N GLN A 374 21.35 -16.79 30.76
CA GLN A 374 21.72 -16.64 32.17
C GLN A 374 23.09 -15.97 32.36
N GLY A 375 23.82 -15.69 31.28
CA GLY A 375 25.17 -15.11 31.33
C GLY A 375 26.28 -16.12 31.69
N ASP A 376 25.99 -17.42 31.80
CA ASP A 376 26.98 -18.47 31.98
C ASP A 376 27.63 -18.84 30.63
N TYR A 377 28.47 -17.94 30.14
CA TYR A 377 29.06 -18.07 28.82
C TYR A 377 30.04 -19.25 28.69
N LEU A 378 30.68 -19.67 29.80
CA LEU A 378 31.60 -20.80 29.78
C LEU A 378 30.84 -22.10 29.51
N ARG A 379 29.74 -22.34 30.24
CA ARG A 379 28.90 -23.52 30.01
C ARG A 379 28.18 -23.45 28.68
N ALA A 380 27.69 -22.28 28.29
CA ALA A 380 27.08 -22.08 26.97
C ALA A 380 28.02 -22.51 25.84
N ARG A 381 29.31 -22.12 25.90
CA ARG A 381 30.32 -22.54 24.94
C ARG A 381 30.53 -24.04 24.95
N GLN A 382 30.65 -24.66 26.12
CA GLN A 382 30.84 -26.12 26.22
C GLN A 382 29.67 -26.88 25.59
N ASP A 383 28.44 -26.45 25.85
CA ASP A 383 27.24 -27.06 25.28
C ASP A 383 27.15 -26.87 23.76
N TYR A 384 27.51 -25.68 23.25
CA TYR A 384 27.67 -25.45 21.80
C TYR A 384 28.69 -26.40 21.17
N MET A 385 29.87 -26.53 21.78
CA MET A 385 30.92 -27.41 21.26
C MET A 385 30.48 -28.88 21.26
N LYS A 386 29.76 -29.33 22.30
CA LYS A 386 29.17 -30.67 22.34
C LYS A 386 28.09 -30.85 21.27
N PHE A 387 27.22 -29.87 21.06
CA PHE A 387 26.25 -29.88 19.96
C PHE A 387 26.94 -30.07 18.60
N PHE A 388 27.99 -29.29 18.30
CA PHE A 388 28.72 -29.40 17.03
C PHE A 388 29.56 -30.69 16.90
N ALA A 389 29.77 -31.45 17.98
CA ALA A 389 30.42 -32.76 17.89
C ALA A 389 29.54 -33.80 17.19
N PHE A 390 28.21 -33.62 17.16
CA PHE A 390 27.28 -34.51 16.48
C PHE A 390 27.27 -34.35 14.95
N GLY A 391 27.84 -33.27 14.41
CA GLY A 391 27.91 -33.06 12.95
C GLY A 391 26.56 -32.79 12.28
N GLU A 392 25.62 -32.19 13.01
CA GLU A 392 24.30 -31.84 12.51
C GLU A 392 24.39 -30.80 11.38
N ALA A 393 23.54 -30.96 10.35
CA ALA A 393 23.58 -30.12 9.15
C ALA A 393 22.85 -28.76 9.31
N TYR A 394 22.81 -28.18 10.51
CA TYR A 394 22.07 -26.93 10.77
C TYR A 394 22.98 -25.70 10.77
N VAL A 395 22.65 -24.65 10.01
CA VAL A 395 23.45 -23.42 9.90
C VAL A 395 23.13 -22.38 10.97
N ASP A 396 21.92 -22.38 11.54
CA ASP A 396 21.48 -21.37 12.50
C ASP A 396 22.17 -21.46 13.88
N PRO A 397 22.49 -22.65 14.43
CA PRO A 397 23.39 -22.74 15.57
C PRO A 397 24.76 -22.12 15.31
N HIS A 398 25.31 -22.30 14.10
CA HIS A 398 26.60 -21.70 13.74
C HIS A 398 26.53 -20.17 13.71
N TYR A 399 25.48 -19.59 13.09
CA TYR A 399 25.31 -18.13 13.07
C TYR A 399 25.27 -17.52 14.48
N ARG A 400 24.58 -18.20 15.40
CA ARG A 400 24.48 -17.77 16.79
C ARG A 400 25.80 -17.93 17.54
N PHE A 401 26.42 -19.12 17.45
CA PHE A 401 27.69 -19.38 18.12
C PHE A 401 28.81 -18.47 17.62
N GLN A 402 28.85 -18.15 16.33
CA GLN A 402 29.78 -17.14 15.81
C GLN A 402 29.53 -15.75 16.40
N SER A 403 28.27 -15.35 16.54
CA SER A 403 27.91 -14.07 17.14
C SER A 403 28.37 -14.00 18.59
N PHE A 404 28.16 -15.08 19.33
CA PHE A 404 28.69 -15.28 20.68
C PHE A 404 30.23 -15.19 20.73
N LEU A 405 30.96 -15.97 19.92
CA LEU A 405 32.43 -15.96 19.92
C LEU A 405 33.02 -14.62 19.50
N LYS A 406 32.41 -13.93 18.52
CA LYS A 406 32.86 -12.60 18.10
C LYS A 406 32.79 -11.57 19.23
N VAL A 407 31.84 -11.70 20.15
CA VAL A 407 31.74 -10.84 21.33
C VAL A 407 32.84 -11.17 22.35
N GLN A 408 33.17 -12.44 22.53
CA GLN A 408 34.17 -12.86 23.51
C GLN A 408 35.64 -12.72 23.05
N GLU A 409 35.92 -13.07 21.80
CA GLU A 409 37.29 -13.28 21.29
C GLU A 409 37.58 -12.49 20.01
N GLY A 410 36.61 -11.71 19.54
CA GLY A 410 36.70 -11.07 18.23
C GLY A 410 36.54 -12.04 17.06
N ARG A 411 36.64 -11.51 15.85
CA ARG A 411 36.45 -12.28 14.60
C ARG A 411 37.56 -13.31 14.38
N ASP A 412 38.80 -12.94 14.68
CA ASP A 412 39.96 -13.81 14.41
C ASP A 412 40.00 -14.98 15.40
N GLY A 413 39.70 -14.76 16.69
CA GLY A 413 39.55 -15.85 17.67
C GLY A 413 38.38 -16.79 17.37
N ALA A 414 37.24 -16.24 16.93
CA ALA A 414 36.13 -17.05 16.44
C ALA A 414 36.54 -17.90 15.22
N TRP A 415 37.34 -17.35 14.31
CA TRP A 415 37.81 -18.07 13.13
C TRP A 415 38.77 -19.20 13.49
N GLU A 416 39.71 -18.99 14.41
CA GLU A 416 40.61 -20.04 14.91
C GLU A 416 39.85 -21.18 15.60
N THR A 417 38.83 -20.86 16.39
CA THR A 417 37.94 -21.88 16.99
C THR A 417 37.29 -22.75 15.92
N TYR A 418 36.73 -22.12 14.87
CA TYR A 418 36.11 -22.84 13.76
C TYR A 418 37.11 -23.65 12.91
N LEU A 419 38.32 -23.11 12.69
CA LEU A 419 39.39 -23.80 11.99
C LEU A 419 39.82 -25.07 12.74
N SER A 420 39.93 -24.99 14.07
CA SER A 420 40.21 -26.13 14.95
C SER A 420 39.10 -27.18 14.85
N MET A 421 37.82 -26.76 14.90
CA MET A 421 36.68 -27.67 14.75
C MET A 421 36.66 -28.37 13.39
N ALA A 422 37.03 -27.67 12.33
CA ALA A 422 37.01 -28.17 10.95
C ALA A 422 38.15 -29.15 10.65
N ARG A 423 39.23 -29.14 11.45
CA ARG A 423 40.42 -29.96 11.21
C ARG A 423 40.08 -31.45 11.21
N GLY A 424 40.41 -32.13 10.11
CA GLY A 424 40.18 -33.57 9.95
C GLY A 424 38.72 -33.98 9.69
N ARG A 425 37.78 -33.03 9.63
CA ARG A 425 36.36 -33.30 9.32
C ARG A 425 36.05 -32.96 7.88
N LYS A 426 35.12 -33.68 7.25
CA LYS A 426 34.56 -33.38 5.92
C LYS A 426 33.11 -32.91 6.03
N ASP A 427 32.91 -31.77 6.70
CA ASP A 427 31.58 -31.22 6.98
C ASP A 427 31.35 -29.92 6.18
N PRO A 428 30.49 -29.94 5.15
CA PRO A 428 30.20 -28.76 4.33
C PRO A 428 29.63 -27.59 5.14
N VAL A 429 28.81 -27.84 6.16
CA VAL A 429 28.19 -26.78 6.98
C VAL A 429 29.25 -26.09 7.82
N LEU A 430 30.18 -26.86 8.39
CA LEU A 430 31.28 -26.33 9.17
C LEU A 430 32.28 -25.52 8.32
N TYR A 431 32.60 -25.97 7.10
CA TYR A 431 33.42 -25.19 6.17
C TYR A 431 32.74 -23.89 5.76
N PHE A 432 31.45 -23.94 5.40
CA PHE A 432 30.66 -22.75 5.11
C PHE A 432 30.70 -21.77 6.27
N ALA A 433 30.42 -22.24 7.49
CA ALA A 433 30.47 -21.41 8.68
C ALA A 433 31.87 -20.79 8.89
N THR A 434 32.94 -21.56 8.69
CA THR A 434 34.32 -21.05 8.77
C THR A 434 34.59 -19.92 7.77
N ASP A 435 34.12 -20.07 6.53
CA ASP A 435 34.30 -19.06 5.48
C ASP A 435 33.57 -17.73 5.80
N LEU A 436 32.44 -17.77 6.51
CA LEU A 436 31.69 -16.56 6.89
C LEU A 436 32.46 -15.63 7.84
N LEU A 437 33.43 -16.17 8.59
CA LEU A 437 34.24 -15.39 9.53
C LEU A 437 35.36 -14.61 8.84
N GLN A 438 35.62 -14.85 7.55
CA GLN A 438 36.63 -14.14 6.79
C GLN A 438 36.26 -12.67 6.54
N LYS A 439 37.26 -11.82 6.30
CA LYS A 439 37.04 -10.45 5.79
C LYS A 439 36.39 -10.50 4.41
N ARG A 440 35.66 -9.45 4.02
CA ARG A 440 34.79 -9.45 2.83
C ARG A 440 35.48 -9.98 1.58
N ASP A 441 36.64 -9.45 1.20
CA ASP A 441 37.27 -9.80 -0.07
C ASP A 441 37.72 -11.28 -0.12
N ALA A 442 38.17 -11.82 1.01
CA ALA A 442 38.48 -13.24 1.13
C ALA A 442 37.21 -14.09 1.20
N ARG A 443 36.19 -13.63 1.94
CA ARG A 443 34.89 -14.31 2.09
C ARG A 443 34.17 -14.46 0.75
N VAL A 444 34.10 -13.40 -0.05
CA VAL A 444 33.47 -13.44 -1.39
C VAL A 444 34.15 -14.49 -2.26
N LYS A 445 35.49 -14.47 -2.37
CA LYS A 445 36.24 -15.46 -3.16
C LYS A 445 36.01 -16.89 -2.68
N ARG A 446 36.02 -17.10 -1.36
CA ARG A 446 35.81 -18.43 -0.75
C ARG A 446 34.39 -18.92 -0.95
N LEU A 447 33.38 -18.08 -0.72
CA LEU A 447 31.98 -18.43 -0.97
C LEU A 447 31.70 -18.68 -2.46
N GLU A 448 32.37 -17.97 -3.37
CA GLU A 448 32.28 -18.24 -4.81
C GLU A 448 32.85 -19.61 -5.18
N ALA A 449 34.01 -19.98 -4.63
CA ALA A 449 34.54 -21.33 -4.78
C ALA A 449 33.61 -22.38 -4.12
N TYR A 450 33.06 -22.05 -2.95
CA TYR A 450 32.16 -22.93 -2.19
C TYR A 450 30.91 -23.27 -2.99
N ILE A 451 30.22 -22.29 -3.60
CA ILE A 451 29.00 -22.56 -4.39
C ILE A 451 29.30 -23.31 -5.70
N GLN A 452 30.55 -23.30 -6.19
CA GLN A 452 30.97 -24.15 -7.31
C GLN A 452 31.13 -25.60 -6.86
N THR A 453 31.72 -25.83 -5.67
CA THR A 453 31.86 -27.17 -5.09
C THR A 453 30.53 -27.75 -4.59
N TYR A 454 29.66 -26.92 -4.03
CA TYR A 454 28.37 -27.29 -3.42
C TYR A 454 27.21 -26.50 -4.04
N PRO A 455 26.84 -26.75 -5.32
CA PRO A 455 25.87 -25.93 -6.07
C PRO A 455 24.41 -26.01 -5.58
N ASP A 456 24.13 -26.95 -4.67
CA ASP A 456 22.84 -27.18 -4.03
C ASP A 456 22.76 -26.65 -2.59
N PHE A 457 23.86 -26.09 -2.07
CA PHE A 457 23.90 -25.54 -0.72
C PHE A 457 23.32 -24.12 -0.69
N ALA A 458 21.99 -24.04 -0.60
CA ALA A 458 21.24 -22.78 -0.67
C ALA A 458 21.72 -21.67 0.30
N PRO A 459 22.08 -21.94 1.57
CA PRO A 459 22.53 -20.90 2.48
C PRO A 459 23.75 -20.10 1.99
N ALA A 460 24.63 -20.72 1.19
CA ALA A 460 25.81 -20.04 0.65
C ALA A 460 25.45 -18.98 -0.39
N PHE A 461 24.45 -19.24 -1.25
CA PHE A 461 23.96 -18.24 -2.21
C PHE A 461 23.35 -17.03 -1.51
N TYR A 462 22.59 -17.26 -0.44
CA TYR A 462 22.03 -16.18 0.37
C TYR A 462 23.13 -15.33 1.02
N GLU A 463 24.08 -15.95 1.74
CA GLU A 463 25.14 -15.19 2.41
C GLU A 463 26.09 -14.46 1.44
N LEU A 464 26.39 -15.07 0.29
CA LEU A 464 27.18 -14.42 -0.75
C LEU A 464 26.42 -13.23 -1.35
N SER A 465 25.11 -13.36 -1.59
CA SER A 465 24.30 -12.24 -2.13
C SER A 465 24.40 -11.01 -1.23
N ARG A 466 24.46 -11.20 0.09
CA ARG A 466 24.53 -10.10 1.06
C ARG A 466 25.80 -9.27 0.89
N ASP A 467 26.91 -9.87 0.44
CA ASP A 467 28.16 -9.14 0.15
C ASP A 467 28.09 -8.22 -1.07
N PHE A 468 27.07 -8.38 -1.90
CA PHE A 468 26.72 -7.48 -3.00
C PHE A 468 25.54 -6.56 -2.68
N SER A 469 24.95 -6.65 -1.49
CA SER A 469 23.78 -5.86 -1.10
C SER A 469 24.13 -4.42 -0.70
N GLN A 470 23.18 -3.50 -0.92
CA GLN A 470 23.30 -2.11 -0.46
C GLN A 470 23.55 -2.03 1.04
N ALA A 471 22.94 -2.92 1.83
CA ALA A 471 23.10 -2.93 3.29
C ALA A 471 24.55 -3.16 3.74
N ARG A 472 25.31 -4.03 3.05
CA ARG A 472 26.74 -4.25 3.38
C ARG A 472 27.67 -3.24 2.71
N LEU A 473 27.28 -2.72 1.56
CA LEU A 473 28.14 -1.90 0.71
C LEU A 473 27.95 -0.39 0.89
N GLY A 474 26.85 0.04 1.51
CA GLY A 474 26.37 1.42 1.53
C GLY A 474 25.79 1.87 0.19
N GLN A 475 26.57 1.71 -0.88
CA GLN A 475 26.21 2.03 -2.26
C GLN A 475 26.52 0.84 -3.17
N GLN A 476 25.64 0.59 -4.14
CA GLN A 476 25.81 -0.49 -5.13
C GLN A 476 26.05 0.10 -6.52
N SER A 477 27.05 -0.43 -7.23
CA SER A 477 27.14 -0.25 -8.68
C SER A 477 26.09 -1.10 -9.40
N LEU A 478 25.89 -0.87 -10.69
CA LEU A 478 25.05 -1.74 -11.52
C LEU A 478 25.58 -3.19 -11.54
N ALA A 479 26.90 -3.37 -11.52
CA ALA A 479 27.54 -4.69 -11.45
C ALA A 479 27.22 -5.42 -10.13
N ASP A 480 27.28 -4.70 -8.99
CA ASP A 480 26.89 -5.24 -7.68
C ASP A 480 25.42 -5.71 -7.70
N LYS A 481 24.52 -4.87 -8.21
CA LYS A 481 23.09 -5.18 -8.33
C LYS A 481 22.81 -6.40 -9.22
N LYS A 482 23.50 -6.49 -10.36
CA LYS A 482 23.39 -7.64 -11.27
C LYS A 482 23.82 -8.92 -10.57
N ARG A 483 24.97 -8.88 -9.89
CA ARG A 483 25.51 -10.05 -9.17
C ARG A 483 24.60 -10.49 -8.02
N GLU A 484 24.07 -9.53 -7.25
CA GLU A 484 23.08 -9.80 -6.21
C GLU A 484 21.82 -10.46 -6.78
N ASN A 485 21.31 -9.97 -7.91
CA ASN A 485 20.13 -10.51 -8.57
C ASN A 485 20.35 -11.97 -9.01
N GLU A 486 21.47 -12.28 -9.64
CA GLU A 486 21.83 -13.64 -10.06
C GLU A 486 21.85 -14.61 -8.88
N LEU A 487 22.50 -14.22 -7.78
CA LEU A 487 22.64 -15.03 -6.57
C LEU A 487 21.30 -15.25 -5.87
N LEU A 488 20.49 -14.19 -5.71
CA LEU A 488 19.17 -14.28 -5.10
C LEU A 488 18.20 -15.10 -5.96
N THR A 489 18.27 -14.98 -7.29
CA THR A 489 17.46 -15.80 -8.20
C THR A 489 17.81 -17.28 -8.05
N ARG A 490 19.10 -17.62 -8.03
CA ARG A 490 19.55 -18.99 -7.80
C ARG A 490 19.15 -19.50 -6.40
N PHE A 491 19.28 -18.66 -5.38
CA PHE A 491 18.83 -18.97 -4.02
C PHE A 491 17.33 -19.29 -3.98
N MET A 492 16.48 -18.42 -4.54
CA MET A 492 15.02 -18.61 -4.55
C MET A 492 14.60 -19.87 -5.31
N LYS A 493 15.32 -20.23 -6.38
CA LYS A 493 15.13 -21.52 -7.07
C LYS A 493 15.41 -22.70 -6.12
N LEU A 494 16.55 -22.69 -5.42
CA LEU A 494 16.90 -23.75 -4.46
C LEU A 494 15.91 -23.83 -3.28
N VAL A 495 15.36 -22.70 -2.83
CA VAL A 495 14.28 -22.66 -1.83
C VAL A 495 13.04 -23.39 -2.34
N GLY A 496 12.63 -23.13 -3.59
CA GLY A 496 11.50 -23.82 -4.23
C GLY A 496 11.73 -25.33 -4.41
N GLU A 497 12.99 -25.75 -4.58
CA GLU A 497 13.40 -27.16 -4.63
C GLU A 497 13.50 -27.83 -3.24
N GLY A 498 13.17 -27.13 -2.15
CA GLY A 498 13.25 -27.67 -0.78
C GLY A 498 14.69 -27.78 -0.24
N LYS A 499 15.69 -27.22 -0.93
CA LYS A 499 17.12 -27.33 -0.59
C LYS A 499 17.61 -26.27 0.41
N PHE A 500 16.71 -25.58 1.10
CA PHE A 500 17.06 -24.52 2.06
C PHE A 500 16.61 -24.81 3.50
N LEU A 501 15.32 -25.07 3.72
CA LEU A 501 14.74 -25.23 5.07
C LEU A 501 15.37 -26.38 5.87
N ARG A 502 15.87 -27.41 5.19
CA ARG A 502 16.57 -28.55 5.82
C ARG A 502 17.84 -28.18 6.58
N TYR A 503 18.41 -27.02 6.30
CA TYR A 503 19.61 -26.52 6.97
C TYR A 503 19.29 -25.67 8.22
N PHE A 504 18.02 -25.55 8.61
CA PHE A 504 17.62 -24.71 9.73
C PHE A 504 16.87 -25.51 10.80
N MET A 505 17.29 -25.35 12.05
CA MET A 505 16.53 -25.82 13.21
C MET A 505 15.42 -24.82 13.53
N ASP A 506 15.73 -23.52 13.53
CA ASP A 506 14.75 -22.42 13.63
C ASP A 506 14.15 -22.10 12.25
N GLN A 507 12.94 -22.64 12.00
CA GLN A 507 12.20 -22.40 10.76
C GLN A 507 11.77 -20.94 10.59
N GLN A 508 11.60 -20.19 11.69
CA GLN A 508 11.29 -18.76 11.64
C GLN A 508 12.51 -17.95 11.17
N ALA A 509 13.72 -18.31 11.61
CA ALA A 509 14.96 -17.71 11.12
C ALA A 509 15.15 -17.96 9.62
N ALA A 510 14.87 -19.17 9.14
CA ALA A 510 14.90 -19.51 7.72
C ALA A 510 13.89 -18.67 6.92
N ALA A 511 12.64 -18.56 7.41
CA ALA A 511 11.59 -17.77 6.78
C ALA A 511 11.98 -16.28 6.65
N LYS A 512 12.65 -15.71 7.65
CA LYS A 512 13.18 -14.34 7.59
C LYS A 512 14.21 -14.15 6.47
N GLN A 513 15.11 -15.12 6.25
CA GLN A 513 16.09 -15.04 5.16
C GLN A 513 15.42 -15.16 3.78
N ILE A 514 14.41 -16.02 3.64
CA ILE A 514 13.62 -16.12 2.40
C ILE A 514 12.92 -14.79 2.12
N GLU A 515 12.37 -14.14 3.14
CA GLU A 515 11.68 -12.86 2.97
C GLU A 515 12.65 -11.72 2.65
N ASP A 516 13.80 -11.64 3.32
CA ASP A 516 14.88 -10.70 2.97
C ASP A 516 15.29 -10.85 1.49
N ALA A 517 15.52 -12.09 1.05
CA ALA A 517 15.86 -12.40 -0.34
C ALA A 517 14.77 -11.93 -1.32
N LYS A 518 13.49 -12.19 -1.01
CA LYS A 518 12.35 -11.72 -1.82
C LYS A 518 12.29 -10.19 -1.90
N GLN A 519 12.47 -9.50 -0.79
CA GLN A 519 12.44 -8.03 -0.74
C GLN A 519 13.59 -7.38 -1.51
N ARG A 520 14.79 -7.98 -1.44
CA ARG A 520 15.97 -7.52 -2.18
C ARG A 520 15.85 -7.84 -3.66
N LEU A 521 15.36 -9.02 -4.04
CA LEU A 521 15.10 -9.36 -5.44
C LEU A 521 14.04 -8.42 -6.05
N ALA A 522 12.98 -8.09 -5.31
CA ALA A 522 11.99 -7.10 -5.73
C ALA A 522 12.55 -5.67 -5.79
N ALA A 523 13.60 -5.33 -5.03
CA ALA A 523 14.29 -4.04 -5.19
C ALA A 523 15.13 -4.01 -6.48
N LEU A 524 15.59 -5.17 -6.94
CA LEU A 524 16.41 -5.34 -8.13
C LEU A 524 15.59 -5.52 -9.41
N SER A 525 14.27 -5.73 -9.33
CA SER A 525 13.39 -5.95 -10.48
C SER A 525 13.22 -4.72 -11.39
N PHE A 526 13.50 -3.51 -10.87
CA PHE A 526 13.54 -2.27 -11.66
C PHE A 526 14.68 -2.23 -12.68
N LEU A 527 15.63 -3.16 -12.61
CA LEU A 527 16.65 -3.34 -13.64
C LEU A 527 16.00 -3.93 -14.89
N SER A 528 15.51 -3.06 -15.78
CA SER A 528 15.06 -3.51 -17.10
C SER A 528 16.18 -4.28 -17.80
N SER A 529 15.84 -5.38 -18.48
CA SER A 529 16.80 -6.16 -19.26
C SER A 529 17.53 -5.30 -20.30
N ALA A 530 16.88 -4.25 -20.81
CA ALA A 530 17.48 -3.24 -21.68
C ALA A 530 18.56 -2.41 -20.96
N ALA A 531 18.26 -1.86 -19.77
CA ALA A 531 19.22 -1.10 -18.97
C ALA A 531 20.40 -1.96 -18.48
N MET A 532 20.19 -3.26 -18.27
CA MET A 532 21.28 -4.20 -17.95
C MET A 532 22.19 -4.51 -19.14
N LYS A 533 21.70 -4.38 -20.38
CA LYS A 533 22.51 -4.57 -21.60
C LYS A 533 23.25 -3.29 -21.99
N ASN A 534 22.55 -2.16 -21.95
CA ASN A 534 23.11 -0.84 -22.18
C ASN A 534 22.50 0.15 -21.18
N PRO A 535 23.25 0.58 -20.15
CA PRO A 535 22.75 1.49 -19.13
C PRO A 535 22.75 2.95 -19.60
N VAL A 536 23.25 3.25 -20.80
CA VAL A 536 23.37 4.61 -21.34
C VAL A 536 22.23 4.90 -22.30
N LYS A 537 21.44 5.93 -21.99
CA LYS A 537 20.46 6.52 -22.90
C LYS A 537 20.94 7.87 -23.40
N LEU A 538 20.79 8.11 -24.69
CA LEU A 538 21.13 9.38 -25.33
C LEU A 538 19.87 10.23 -25.51
N ASN A 539 19.88 11.44 -24.96
CA ASN A 539 18.89 12.48 -25.21
C ASN A 539 19.54 13.60 -26.01
N THR A 540 18.84 14.14 -26.98
CA THR A 540 19.37 15.14 -27.91
C THR A 540 18.50 16.39 -27.89
N THR A 541 19.14 17.54 -27.90
CA THR A 541 18.46 18.82 -28.08
C THR A 541 19.22 19.67 -29.08
N ARG A 542 18.48 20.48 -29.83
CA ARG A 542 19.02 21.40 -30.84
C ARG A 542 18.92 22.83 -30.33
N SER A 543 20.00 23.59 -30.42
CA SER A 543 20.02 25.04 -30.18
C SER A 543 20.67 25.76 -31.36
N ASN A 544 20.73 27.10 -31.36
CA ASN A 544 21.45 27.84 -32.40
C ASN A 544 22.96 27.58 -32.40
N GLN A 545 23.53 27.08 -31.30
CA GLN A 545 24.97 26.84 -31.14
C GLN A 545 25.42 25.44 -31.57
N GLY A 546 24.49 24.50 -31.75
CA GLY A 546 24.85 23.12 -32.10
C GLY A 546 23.82 22.11 -31.61
N TRP A 547 24.26 20.86 -31.56
CA TRP A 547 23.55 19.78 -30.89
C TRP A 547 24.12 19.61 -29.49
N MET A 548 23.24 19.45 -28.51
CA MET A 548 23.60 19.04 -27.16
C MET A 548 23.14 17.60 -26.97
N LEU A 549 24.09 16.71 -26.69
CA LEU A 549 23.88 15.29 -26.48
C LEU A 549 24.05 15.02 -24.99
N SER A 550 22.97 14.68 -24.30
CA SER A 550 22.94 14.36 -22.87
C SER A 550 22.81 12.86 -22.65
N PHE A 551 23.66 12.32 -21.77
CA PHE A 551 23.70 10.90 -21.42
C PHE A 551 23.00 10.69 -20.08
N SER A 552 21.94 9.89 -20.09
CA SER A 552 21.32 9.37 -18.87
C SER A 552 21.86 7.97 -18.60
N ILE A 553 22.60 7.81 -17.51
CA ILE A 553 23.24 6.54 -17.14
C ILE A 553 22.45 5.94 -15.96
N ALA A 554 22.01 4.69 -16.09
CA ALA A 554 21.22 3.99 -15.06
C ALA A 554 22.03 3.66 -13.80
N ASP A 555 23.36 3.74 -13.89
CA ASP A 555 24.32 3.58 -12.80
C ASP A 555 24.79 4.94 -12.27
N GLN A 556 25.29 4.96 -11.03
CA GLN A 556 25.90 6.15 -10.46
C GLN A 556 27.33 6.33 -11.01
N ALA A 557 27.42 7.02 -12.14
CA ALA A 557 28.70 7.35 -12.76
C ALA A 557 29.47 8.40 -11.94
N THR A 558 30.74 8.13 -11.66
CA THR A 558 31.68 9.09 -11.07
C THR A 558 32.55 9.79 -12.11
N GLU A 559 32.61 9.27 -13.33
CA GLU A 559 33.27 9.90 -14.48
C GLU A 559 32.64 9.34 -15.76
N ILE A 560 32.48 10.16 -16.80
CA ILE A 560 31.89 9.76 -18.08
C ILE A 560 32.89 10.03 -19.20
N PHE A 561 32.99 9.08 -20.13
CA PHE A 561 33.90 9.11 -21.26
C PHE A 561 33.14 8.90 -22.56
N VAL A 562 33.53 9.61 -23.61
CA VAL A 562 32.91 9.51 -24.94
C VAL A 562 33.99 9.40 -26.00
N ALA A 563 33.85 8.43 -26.91
CA ALA A 563 34.63 8.33 -28.13
C ALA A 563 33.73 8.53 -29.36
N LYS A 564 34.11 9.47 -30.22
CA LYS A 564 33.48 9.70 -31.53
C LYS A 564 34.14 8.78 -32.58
N PRO A 565 33.47 8.47 -33.71
CA PRO A 565 34.07 7.65 -34.76
C PRO A 565 35.45 8.17 -35.19
N GLY A 566 36.47 7.30 -35.14
CA GLY A 566 37.84 7.64 -35.52
C GLY A 566 38.59 8.58 -34.56
N GLN A 567 38.04 8.88 -33.38
CA GLN A 567 38.66 9.74 -32.38
C GLN A 567 38.94 8.98 -31.08
N PRO A 568 39.97 9.37 -30.30
CA PRO A 568 40.22 8.78 -29.00
C PRO A 568 39.07 9.08 -28.02
N GLU A 569 38.94 8.22 -27.03
CA GLU A 569 38.02 8.41 -25.93
C GLU A 569 38.49 9.58 -25.05
N VAL A 570 37.56 10.49 -24.71
CA VAL A 570 37.84 11.66 -23.87
C VAL A 570 36.86 11.75 -22.71
N SER A 571 37.32 12.24 -21.56
CA SER A 571 36.46 12.52 -20.41
C SER A 571 35.55 13.71 -20.72
N THR A 572 34.30 13.67 -20.27
CA THR A 572 33.36 14.79 -20.40
C THR A 572 33.62 15.91 -19.39
N GLY A 573 34.51 15.68 -18.42
CA GLY A 573 34.78 16.60 -17.32
C GLY A 573 33.73 16.55 -16.22
N PHE A 574 33.69 17.59 -15.40
CA PHE A 574 32.86 17.65 -14.19
C PHE A 574 32.06 18.96 -14.14
N MET A 575 30.88 18.90 -13.51
CA MET A 575 30.11 20.11 -13.24
C MET A 575 30.85 20.99 -12.21
N PRO A 576 31.11 22.27 -12.51
CA PRO A 576 31.82 23.17 -11.60
C PRO A 576 31.12 23.28 -10.25
N GLY A 577 31.89 23.16 -9.15
CA GLY A 577 31.39 23.32 -7.78
C GLY A 577 30.33 22.32 -7.33
N THR A 578 30.02 21.30 -8.13
CA THR A 578 28.91 20.38 -7.85
C THR A 578 29.43 19.03 -7.34
N ILE A 579 29.12 18.72 -6.09
CA ILE A 579 29.45 17.44 -5.45
C ILE A 579 28.19 16.59 -5.31
N ASN A 580 28.30 15.31 -5.64
CA ASN A 580 27.26 14.34 -5.38
C ASN A 580 27.19 14.08 -3.87
N GLN A 581 26.10 14.45 -3.21
CA GLN A 581 25.94 14.29 -1.76
C GLN A 581 25.98 12.83 -1.30
N THR A 582 25.66 11.88 -2.19
CA THR A 582 25.74 10.45 -1.90
C THR A 582 27.17 9.95 -2.00
N THR A 583 27.88 10.21 -3.10
CA THR A 583 29.22 9.64 -3.33
C THR A 583 30.36 10.48 -2.76
N GLY A 584 30.11 11.75 -2.41
CA GLY A 584 31.13 12.72 -2.01
C GLY A 584 32.08 13.14 -3.14
N LYS A 585 31.83 12.71 -4.39
CA LYS A 585 32.67 12.98 -5.56
C LYS A 585 32.07 14.08 -6.44
N PRO A 586 32.90 14.79 -7.23
CA PRO A 586 32.41 15.71 -8.26
C PRO A 586 31.44 15.01 -9.21
N VAL A 587 30.36 15.70 -9.58
CA VAL A 587 29.38 15.14 -10.51
C VAL A 587 29.93 15.23 -11.93
N PRO A 588 30.03 14.12 -12.70
CA PRO A 588 30.51 14.19 -14.07
C PRO A 588 29.56 14.99 -14.96
N TYR A 589 30.12 15.69 -15.93
CA TYR A 589 29.34 16.47 -16.88
C TYR A 589 28.60 15.51 -17.83
N PRO A 590 27.26 15.47 -17.83
CA PRO A 590 26.52 14.40 -18.49
C PRO A 590 26.26 14.69 -19.97
N MET A 591 27.01 15.60 -20.59
CA MET A 591 26.72 16.04 -21.96
C MET A 591 27.95 16.41 -22.77
N VAL A 592 27.81 16.29 -24.09
CA VAL A 592 28.79 16.75 -25.08
C VAL A 592 28.07 17.54 -26.17
N THR A 593 28.80 18.43 -26.85
CA THR A 593 28.27 19.20 -27.97
C THR A 593 28.77 18.66 -29.30
N LEU A 594 27.94 18.78 -30.33
CA LEU A 594 28.31 18.57 -31.73
C LEU A 594 27.95 19.82 -32.56
N PRO A 595 28.69 20.10 -33.65
CA PRO A 595 28.32 21.15 -34.60
C PRO A 595 26.91 20.94 -35.17
N GLY A 596 26.22 22.01 -35.54
CA GLY A 596 24.84 21.92 -36.06
C GLY A 596 24.69 21.09 -37.33
N ASN A 597 25.76 20.97 -38.13
CA ASN A 597 25.83 20.16 -39.35
C ASN A 597 26.33 18.72 -39.10
N ALA A 598 26.38 18.25 -37.85
CA ALA A 598 26.79 16.89 -37.53
C ALA A 598 25.84 15.88 -38.19
N GLY A 599 26.42 14.93 -38.95
CA GLY A 599 25.70 13.83 -39.57
C GLY A 599 25.38 12.68 -38.59
N PRO A 600 24.64 11.66 -39.05
CA PRO A 600 24.41 10.45 -38.25
C PRO A 600 25.73 9.78 -37.83
N MET A 601 25.83 9.40 -36.56
CA MET A 601 27.03 8.72 -36.04
C MET A 601 26.71 7.82 -34.85
N GLU A 602 27.60 6.88 -34.57
CA GLU A 602 27.58 6.08 -33.36
C GLU A 602 28.68 6.56 -32.40
N LEU A 603 28.29 6.88 -31.18
CA LEU A 603 29.20 7.26 -30.11
C LEU A 603 29.42 6.06 -29.20
N LYS A 604 30.63 5.89 -28.69
CA LYS A 604 30.95 4.90 -27.65
C LYS A 604 31.06 5.62 -26.31
N VAL A 605 30.21 5.25 -25.36
CA VAL A 605 30.17 5.87 -24.03
C VAL A 605 30.65 4.87 -22.99
N SER A 606 31.65 5.25 -22.20
CA SER A 606 32.10 4.48 -21.03
C SER A 606 31.95 5.33 -19.78
N TYR A 607 31.94 4.72 -18.60
CA TYR A 607 31.91 5.48 -17.35
C TYR A 607 32.64 4.74 -16.22
N ARG A 608 33.03 5.45 -15.16
CA ARG A 608 33.47 4.83 -13.90
C ARG A 608 32.31 4.75 -12.94
N ASP A 609 32.10 3.60 -12.31
CA ASP A 609 31.07 3.43 -11.29
C ASP A 609 31.54 3.91 -9.90
N VAL A 610 30.68 3.77 -8.90
CA VAL A 610 30.99 4.13 -7.50
C VAL A 610 32.15 3.34 -6.90
N ARG A 611 32.52 2.19 -7.47
CA ARG A 611 33.71 1.39 -7.10
C ARG A 611 34.98 1.83 -7.84
N GLY A 612 34.87 2.79 -8.76
CA GLY A 612 35.97 3.23 -9.63
C GLY A 612 36.25 2.29 -10.79
N GLN A 613 35.44 1.24 -10.97
CA GLN A 613 35.58 0.30 -12.07
C GLN A 613 35.02 0.92 -13.36
N LYS A 614 35.72 0.71 -14.47
CA LYS A 614 35.31 1.22 -15.78
C LYS A 614 34.29 0.27 -16.41
N GLN A 615 33.16 0.82 -16.82
CA GLN A 615 32.06 0.12 -17.48
C GLN A 615 31.94 0.59 -18.94
N GLY A 616 31.57 -0.32 -19.85
CA GLY A 616 31.45 -0.06 -21.29
C GLY A 616 32.67 -0.52 -22.10
N PRO A 617 32.83 -0.05 -23.35
CA PRO A 617 32.05 0.99 -24.00
C PRO A 617 30.65 0.54 -24.43
N PHE A 618 29.68 1.45 -24.31
CA PHE A 618 28.29 1.26 -24.74
C PHE A 618 28.01 2.08 -26.00
N PRO A 619 27.55 1.46 -27.10
CA PRO A 619 27.22 2.19 -28.32
C PRO A 619 25.90 2.96 -28.17
N VAL A 620 25.88 4.22 -28.57
CA VAL A 620 24.67 5.06 -28.67
C VAL A 620 24.62 5.75 -30.02
N ARG A 621 23.47 5.67 -30.70
CA ARG A 621 23.31 6.18 -32.06
C ARG A 621 22.70 7.58 -32.04
N PHE A 622 23.37 8.53 -32.68
CA PHE A 622 22.86 9.86 -32.95
C PHE A 622 22.38 9.93 -34.40
N ASN A 623 21.13 10.32 -34.60
CA ASN A 623 20.58 10.67 -35.91
C ASN A 623 19.97 12.08 -35.83
N PRO A 624 20.58 13.10 -36.47
CA PRO A 624 20.12 14.48 -36.36
C PRO A 624 18.71 14.70 -36.91
N GLY A 625 18.31 13.96 -37.95
CA GLY A 625 17.00 14.11 -38.57
C GLY A 625 15.87 13.68 -37.63
N SER A 626 15.92 12.45 -37.13
CA SER A 626 14.92 11.96 -36.17
C SER A 626 14.97 12.74 -34.85
N ALA A 627 16.18 13.02 -34.34
CA ALA A 627 16.35 13.82 -33.12
C ALA A 627 15.69 15.21 -33.20
N LEU A 628 15.77 15.86 -34.36
CA LEU A 628 15.15 17.17 -34.56
C LEU A 628 13.62 17.05 -34.52
N MET A 629 13.06 16.07 -35.22
CA MET A 629 11.62 15.84 -35.30
C MET A 629 11.04 15.49 -33.92
N ASP A 630 11.65 14.53 -33.22
CA ASP A 630 11.21 14.08 -31.90
C ASP A 630 11.24 15.23 -30.88
N GLY A 631 12.31 16.03 -30.89
CA GLY A 631 12.46 17.17 -29.99
C GLY A 631 11.43 18.27 -30.25
N GLN A 632 11.15 18.60 -31.52
CA GLN A 632 10.14 19.60 -31.85
C GLN A 632 8.72 19.12 -31.55
N LYS A 633 8.41 17.85 -31.82
CA LYS A 633 7.13 17.23 -31.46
C LYS A 633 6.87 17.32 -29.96
N MET A 634 7.86 16.97 -29.14
CA MET A 634 7.74 17.04 -27.67
C MET A 634 7.43 18.47 -27.17
N ILE A 635 8.02 19.50 -27.78
CA ILE A 635 7.73 20.90 -27.43
C ILE A 635 6.27 21.25 -27.79
N LEU A 636 5.84 20.88 -28.99
CA LEU A 636 4.47 21.13 -29.47
C LEU A 636 3.42 20.49 -28.57
N GLU A 637 3.61 19.23 -28.17
CA GLU A 637 2.69 18.51 -27.30
C GLU A 637 2.65 19.06 -25.87
N ARG A 638 3.76 19.63 -25.39
CA ARG A 638 3.84 20.23 -24.05
C ARG A 638 3.28 21.66 -23.99
N MET A 639 3.19 22.34 -25.12
CA MET A 639 2.73 23.73 -25.22
C MET A 639 1.57 23.91 -26.21
N PRO A 640 0.44 23.17 -26.04
CA PRO A 640 -0.69 23.24 -26.97
C PRO A 640 -1.31 24.64 -27.03
N ASN A 641 -1.40 25.33 -25.89
CA ASN A 641 -1.99 26.66 -25.80
C ASN A 641 -1.20 27.74 -26.57
N SER A 642 0.06 27.47 -26.92
CA SER A 642 0.92 28.42 -27.65
C SER A 642 0.79 28.29 -29.16
N TRP A 643 0.02 27.33 -29.68
CA TRP A 643 -0.05 27.04 -31.11
C TRP A 643 -0.63 28.20 -31.94
N ILE A 644 -1.69 28.83 -31.42
CA ILE A 644 -2.36 29.99 -32.04
C ILE A 644 -2.40 31.12 -31.01
N SER A 645 -2.00 32.31 -31.43
CA SER A 645 -2.16 33.54 -30.64
C SER A 645 -2.90 34.61 -31.44
N PHE A 646 -3.64 35.47 -30.74
CA PHE A 646 -4.49 36.47 -31.39
C PHE A 646 -3.98 37.89 -31.17
N ARG A 647 -4.18 38.75 -32.17
CA ARG A 647 -3.89 40.20 -32.06
C ARG A 647 -4.90 40.99 -32.87
N ASP A 648 -5.50 42.00 -32.26
CA ASP A 648 -6.25 43.02 -32.99
C ASP A 648 -5.29 44.11 -33.48
N TRP A 649 -5.37 44.45 -34.77
CA TRP A 649 -4.60 45.55 -35.36
C TRP A 649 -5.30 46.10 -36.60
N ASP A 650 -5.40 47.43 -36.71
CA ASP A 650 -6.01 48.13 -37.86
C ASP A 650 -7.42 47.62 -38.22
N GLY A 651 -8.25 47.37 -37.19
CA GLY A 651 -9.62 46.88 -37.35
C GLY A 651 -9.74 45.40 -37.73
N LYS A 652 -8.62 44.68 -37.86
CA LYS A 652 -8.56 43.26 -38.26
C LYS A 652 -8.07 42.38 -37.11
N MET A 653 -8.68 41.20 -36.97
CA MET A 653 -8.24 40.19 -36.02
C MET A 653 -7.26 39.22 -36.68
N PHE A 654 -6.05 39.12 -36.14
CA PHE A 654 -4.98 38.27 -36.64
C PHE A 654 -4.83 37.03 -35.75
N ALA A 655 -4.84 35.84 -36.36
CA ALA A 655 -4.49 34.58 -35.70
C ALA A 655 -3.09 34.13 -36.15
N TYR A 656 -2.10 34.21 -35.27
CA TYR A 656 -0.70 33.87 -35.52
C TYR A 656 -0.39 32.42 -35.21
N PHE A 657 0.25 31.75 -36.16
CA PHE A 657 0.74 30.37 -36.10
C PHE A 657 2.25 30.30 -35.86
N SER A 658 2.88 31.41 -35.42
CA SER A 658 4.34 31.57 -35.32
C SER A 658 5.02 30.45 -34.54
N HIS A 659 4.42 29.97 -33.45
CA HIS A 659 4.94 28.85 -32.66
C HIS A 659 5.00 27.55 -33.48
N LEU A 660 3.90 27.22 -34.18
CA LEU A 660 3.86 26.04 -35.07
C LEU A 660 4.88 26.17 -36.21
N VAL A 661 5.05 27.36 -36.78
CA VAL A 661 6.06 27.62 -37.82
C VAL A 661 7.48 27.43 -37.33
N SER A 662 7.77 27.84 -36.08
CA SER A 662 9.09 27.65 -35.44
C SER A 662 9.44 26.20 -35.14
N TYR A 663 8.45 25.30 -35.13
CA TYR A 663 8.62 23.85 -34.87
C TYR A 663 8.11 22.98 -36.03
N ARG A 664 8.14 23.53 -37.25
CA ARG A 664 7.61 22.91 -38.46
C ARG A 664 8.28 21.61 -38.89
N CYS A 665 9.49 21.32 -38.43
CA CYS A 665 10.20 20.11 -38.83
C CYS A 665 9.55 18.83 -38.28
N ALA A 666 8.75 18.95 -37.21
CA ALA A 666 7.95 17.84 -36.70
C ALA A 666 6.56 17.72 -37.34
N ILE A 667 6.09 18.72 -38.09
CA ILE A 667 4.69 18.85 -38.50
C ILE A 667 4.55 18.50 -39.98
N ALA A 668 3.72 17.49 -40.27
CA ALA A 668 3.32 17.15 -41.63
C ALA A 668 2.11 17.97 -42.10
N LYS A 669 1.13 18.20 -41.21
CA LYS A 669 -0.11 18.93 -41.53
C LYS A 669 -0.60 19.74 -40.34
N ILE A 670 -1.13 20.95 -40.61
CA ILE A 670 -1.86 21.77 -39.66
C ILE A 670 -3.28 21.95 -40.18
N GLU A 671 -4.26 21.46 -39.44
CA GLU A 671 -5.68 21.65 -39.71
C GLU A 671 -6.23 22.65 -38.71
N PHE A 672 -7.09 23.57 -39.15
CA PHE A 672 -7.75 24.53 -38.26
C PHE A 672 -9.23 24.74 -38.61
N GLY A 673 -10.00 25.26 -37.67
CA GLY A 673 -11.39 25.65 -37.84
C GLY A 673 -11.67 27.03 -37.21
N VAL A 674 -12.64 27.76 -37.75
CA VAL A 674 -13.10 29.06 -37.24
C VAL A 674 -14.55 28.90 -36.79
N ASP A 675 -14.82 29.06 -35.49
CA ASP A 675 -16.13 28.82 -34.86
C ASP A 675 -16.74 27.42 -35.15
N VAL A 676 -15.89 26.42 -35.40
CA VAL A 676 -16.26 25.02 -35.60
C VAL A 676 -15.40 24.11 -34.72
N ASP A 677 -16.02 23.04 -34.19
CA ASP A 677 -15.35 22.12 -33.26
C ASP A 677 -14.40 21.14 -33.95
N THR A 678 -14.68 20.80 -35.21
CA THR A 678 -13.80 19.97 -36.04
C THR A 678 -13.12 20.82 -37.10
N PRO A 679 -11.77 20.85 -37.14
CA PRO A 679 -11.03 21.56 -38.17
C PRO A 679 -11.44 21.13 -39.60
N ASP A 680 -11.77 22.10 -40.44
CA ASP A 680 -12.24 21.94 -41.81
C ASP A 680 -11.36 22.67 -42.84
N ASN A 681 -10.37 23.42 -42.36
CA ASN A 681 -9.40 24.14 -43.17
C ASN A 681 -7.97 23.65 -42.91
N GLN A 682 -7.06 23.92 -43.84
CA GLN A 682 -5.64 23.56 -43.73
C GLN A 682 -4.75 24.79 -43.81
N PHE A 683 -3.82 24.92 -42.86
CA PHE A 683 -2.82 25.98 -42.89
C PHE A 683 -1.61 25.52 -43.72
N HIS A 684 -1.20 26.34 -44.69
CA HIS A 684 -0.05 26.04 -45.55
C HIS A 684 1.27 26.31 -44.81
N LEU A 685 2.04 25.25 -44.54
CA LEU A 685 3.32 25.32 -43.86
C LEU A 685 4.47 25.19 -44.87
N LEU A 686 5.44 26.11 -44.81
CA LEU A 686 6.66 25.99 -45.62
C LEU A 686 7.47 24.75 -45.24
N PRO A 687 8.26 24.19 -46.18
CA PRO A 687 9.19 23.11 -45.85
C PRO A 687 10.13 23.46 -44.69
N CYS A 688 10.47 22.45 -43.89
CA CYS A 688 11.51 22.57 -42.88
C CYS A 688 12.88 22.86 -43.52
N ASP A 689 13.66 23.74 -42.89
CA ASP A 689 15.10 23.90 -43.15
C ASP A 689 15.85 23.32 -41.93
N PRO A 690 16.37 22.09 -41.99
CA PRO A 690 17.04 21.45 -40.85
C PRO A 690 18.28 22.21 -40.36
N ALA A 691 18.90 23.04 -41.20
CA ALA A 691 20.04 23.86 -40.81
C ALA A 691 19.61 25.06 -39.95
N ASN A 692 18.42 25.62 -40.23
CA ASN A 692 17.82 26.73 -39.49
C ASN A 692 16.38 26.41 -39.05
N PRO A 693 16.20 25.41 -38.18
CA PRO A 693 14.89 24.77 -37.98
C PRO A 693 13.86 25.66 -37.29
N HIS A 694 14.31 26.71 -36.59
CA HIS A 694 13.44 27.68 -35.92
C HIS A 694 13.27 29.00 -36.70
N SER A 695 13.92 29.14 -37.86
CA SER A 695 13.83 30.36 -38.66
C SER A 695 12.42 30.57 -39.18
N VAL A 696 11.81 31.72 -38.90
CA VAL A 696 10.54 32.15 -39.49
C VAL A 696 10.88 33.09 -40.65
N ARG A 697 10.96 32.56 -41.88
CA ARG A 697 11.32 33.36 -43.07
C ARG A 697 10.08 34.15 -43.55
N TYR A 698 10.24 35.45 -43.75
CA TYR A 698 9.17 36.36 -44.20
C TYR A 698 9.12 36.60 -45.72
N LYS A 699 9.86 35.84 -46.53
CA LYS A 699 10.03 36.15 -47.96
C LYS A 699 9.09 35.33 -48.84
N GLY A 700 7.97 35.94 -49.24
CA GLY A 700 7.12 35.50 -50.35
C GLY A 700 5.63 35.83 -50.15
N LYS A 701 4.90 36.10 -51.24
CA LYS A 701 3.45 36.41 -51.24
C LYS A 701 2.55 35.30 -50.64
N ASN A 702 3.11 34.10 -50.40
CA ASN A 702 2.38 32.91 -49.91
C ASN A 702 2.84 32.40 -48.53
N SER A 703 3.76 33.09 -47.84
CA SER A 703 4.25 32.67 -46.52
C SER A 703 3.51 33.43 -45.42
N LEU A 704 2.32 32.97 -45.07
CA LEU A 704 1.54 33.53 -43.99
C LEU A 704 2.03 32.96 -42.65
N THR A 705 2.46 33.81 -41.72
CA THR A 705 2.65 33.43 -40.30
C THR A 705 1.35 33.58 -39.51
N HIS A 706 0.32 34.12 -40.15
CA HIS A 706 -0.94 34.47 -39.56
C HIS A 706 -2.07 34.42 -40.59
N LEU A 707 -3.30 34.29 -40.11
CA LEU A 707 -4.50 34.48 -40.89
C LEU A 707 -5.25 35.71 -40.36
N ILE A 708 -5.97 36.41 -41.25
CA ILE A 708 -6.96 37.40 -40.84
C ILE A 708 -8.28 36.65 -40.67
N ILE A 709 -8.88 36.73 -39.48
CA ILE A 709 -10.16 36.08 -39.16
C ILE A 709 -11.25 37.15 -38.93
N PRO A 710 -12.54 36.80 -39.12
CA PRO A 710 -13.64 37.72 -38.81
C PRO A 710 -13.56 38.20 -37.36
N ARG A 711 -13.81 39.49 -37.11
CA ARG A 711 -13.71 40.08 -35.78
C ARG A 711 -14.70 39.48 -34.77
N GLN A 712 -15.83 38.95 -35.27
CA GLN A 712 -16.85 38.26 -34.47
C GLN A 712 -16.51 36.81 -34.12
N THR A 713 -15.36 36.29 -34.55
CA THR A 713 -14.93 34.92 -34.25
C THR A 713 -14.85 34.73 -32.74
N ARG A 714 -15.47 33.66 -32.22
CA ARG A 714 -15.47 33.35 -30.78
C ARG A 714 -14.28 32.47 -30.41
N TYR A 715 -13.96 31.49 -31.25
CA TYR A 715 -12.83 30.58 -31.04
C TYR A 715 -12.30 30.01 -32.35
N MET A 716 -11.08 29.50 -32.30
CA MET A 716 -10.51 28.64 -33.33
C MET A 716 -10.22 27.25 -32.76
N THR A 717 -10.25 26.24 -33.62
CA THR A 717 -9.76 24.90 -33.32
C THR A 717 -8.53 24.58 -34.17
N ALA A 718 -7.64 23.73 -33.68
CA ALA A 718 -6.48 23.26 -34.44
C ALA A 718 -6.13 21.80 -34.12
N LYS A 719 -5.65 21.09 -35.14
CA LYS A 719 -5.15 19.72 -35.04
C LYS A 719 -3.87 19.57 -35.85
N LEU A 720 -2.89 18.89 -35.29
CA LEU A 720 -1.60 18.63 -35.94
C LEU A 720 -1.53 17.16 -36.39
N THR A 721 -0.99 16.94 -37.58
CA THR A 721 -0.44 15.63 -37.99
C THR A 721 1.07 15.77 -38.03
N TYR A 722 1.79 14.88 -37.36
CA TYR A 722 3.24 14.89 -37.26
C TYR A 722 3.90 14.08 -38.39
N MET A 723 5.21 14.29 -38.60
CA MET A 723 6.00 13.61 -39.64
C MET A 723 6.09 12.09 -39.46
N ASP A 724 5.84 11.59 -38.25
CA ASP A 724 5.76 10.15 -37.95
C ASP A 724 4.35 9.55 -38.21
N GLY A 725 3.41 10.36 -38.71
CA GLY A 725 2.02 9.97 -39.00
C GLY A 725 1.08 10.03 -37.80
N THR A 726 1.58 10.30 -36.59
CA THR A 726 0.73 10.46 -35.41
C THR A 726 -0.03 11.79 -35.44
N GLN A 727 -1.15 11.88 -34.72
CA GLN A 727 -2.00 13.06 -34.68
C GLN A 727 -2.18 13.57 -33.27
N SER A 728 -2.29 14.90 -33.11
CA SER A 728 -2.65 15.51 -31.84
C SER A 728 -4.15 15.41 -31.57
N ALA A 729 -4.54 15.60 -30.31
CA ALA A 729 -5.91 16.00 -29.97
C ALA A 729 -6.25 17.36 -30.60
N ILE A 730 -7.54 17.61 -30.85
CA ILE A 730 -8.03 18.93 -31.28
C ILE A 730 -7.90 19.90 -30.10
N GLN A 731 -7.25 21.03 -30.35
CA GLN A 731 -7.07 22.12 -29.39
C GLN A 731 -7.99 23.28 -29.72
N ARG A 732 -8.55 23.94 -28.70
CA ARG A 732 -9.42 25.11 -28.84
C ARG A 732 -8.72 26.36 -28.29
N PHE A 733 -8.85 27.46 -29.03
CA PHE A 733 -8.25 28.75 -28.73
C PHE A 733 -9.34 29.82 -28.75
N ASP A 734 -9.76 30.31 -27.59
CA ASP A 734 -10.76 31.36 -27.52
C ASP A 734 -10.17 32.71 -27.93
N VAL A 735 -10.88 33.45 -28.79
CA VAL A 735 -10.44 34.75 -29.29
C VAL A 735 -10.71 35.81 -28.20
N PRO A 736 -9.71 36.61 -27.79
CA PRO A 736 -9.91 37.70 -26.85
C PRO A 736 -10.93 38.72 -27.40
N ARG A 737 -11.83 39.19 -26.52
CA ARG A 737 -12.85 40.18 -26.85
C ARG A 737 -12.39 41.61 -26.63
#